data_AF-A0A0R2F9M6-F1
#
_entry.id   AF-A0A0R2F9M6-F1
#
_cell.length_a   1.000
_cell.length_b   1.000
_cell.length_c   1.000
_cell.angle_alpha   90.00
_cell.angle_beta   90.00
_cell.angle_gamma   90.00
#
_symmetry.space_group_name_H-M   'P 1'
#
loop_
_entity.id
_entity.type
_entity.pdbx_description
1 polymer ?
#
loop_
_entity_poly.entity_id
_entity_poly.type
_entity_poly.pdbx_seq_one_letter_code
_entity_poly.pdbx_strand_id
1 'polypeptide(L)'
;MGLWLLGVAAAAGTLLGIATQPVYAADTAPISTSVELNIVKKDGFVHPGISVDPEQLQQTRAALSKGAQPWTTYYQGMLASPYASLDFQASNLKEGTFDTPLDNTFTSNKQEPRLSADGFRAYTQAVLYYLTGNRQYRYNALRLVRIWENMNPAGYKYYADAHIHAPIPFYYMVSAAELLKYTSVVGANVYTDAAGNNVDLRWSTQDNDQLVKNLVDPLTATLLIKIKDQYFNQHLYALTGAMAGAIFKDDREAYAADVEQTFVNATSARPNINGALGNLFHVIAADDPRNPTGQSFVQHLEMGRDENHAKDDVLCLAGLARIINNQGIKVDKTTGVPSTAESAVDPYQFGDQRLLKGVEQFYKYNLGETVPWIQVSQPGDAAHPAIESDGVQNIIDYGGAVSTDGRGRLNKFFSLSEVYDYYRYQENMSASELAQIAPALTAEATHLNAPEYYTGTTKMNYWGAYSDSKITEVGAEYWLSIPAGKAADAATFPSTGSASKDVSFAQFGTVLDADHATKTKDGLQVTAVKDQSSIKETEYDKLYPKDTKTVRGGSQIALAGLEKPTDGAFALKLKTTGVAKLLVSRDNQPDQVYQTLTLPNTHNQWLTVAYPTLNGNANIDFFAVVADQPKVTVTFAAGSYTDKAALPQIGETAKDAVVFLGQTLNLDLTATNATSLTLVDGPKGMTLSATGKLTWQPTSTGTYPVTVEATNGQRTVTKTFTVTSEKNRIQAYNQATTELQKAPYTTASMAAINAAAAKVQALVKTGTDAQFQAALSDYTAAIAAGELLNPTLKDGSLAYGAYPDLAAANLLDKTTHAIDPKQTFSAAKLTDDNQSTIGGDWHTAAVLDFGKDYTVTLQSVMYLARTGFPNRAQGTNLYGSNDGTTWTKLTTAENQLSNQPQTIQIDPKQAQIAYRYIKIQVDDPGTPTDPAYPGIADYGELHLFGTRAEVAPNPAGKVRPTLLTDPTDQPAKDHSQGQSEVPTKGHQGQPGGPDTTFDQGRIPANGGAGAAAPQQPAQAAAKATAAKPAAASKPQTGAHQQAQAPTHKAKLAQLGERVAKNLSWIGLLILVSGGAAVAYRRRHAN
;
A
#
# COMPACT_ATOMS: atom_id res chain seq x y z
N MET A 1 1.07 -8.67 -65.29
CA MET A 1 1.11 -7.43 -66.09
C MET A 1 1.23 -6.28 -65.10
N GLY A 2 2.24 -5.41 -65.00
CA GLY A 2 3.49 -5.17 -65.72
C GLY A 2 3.90 -3.69 -65.53
N LEU A 3 4.92 -3.44 -64.68
CA LEU A 3 6.02 -2.43 -64.78
C LEU A 3 5.67 -0.92 -65.08
N TRP A 4 6.08 0.11 -64.32
CA TRP A 4 7.43 0.67 -63.98
C TRP A 4 7.28 1.73 -62.83
N LEU A 5 8.06 1.74 -61.73
CA LEU A 5 9.40 2.35 -61.45
C LEU A 5 9.49 3.90 -61.40
N LEU A 6 9.65 4.47 -60.19
CA LEU A 6 10.71 5.43 -59.77
C LEU A 6 10.47 5.92 -58.33
N GLY A 7 11.50 5.85 -57.49
CA GLY A 7 11.46 6.20 -56.07
C GLY A 7 11.91 7.62 -55.76
N VAL A 8 11.52 8.09 -54.57
CA VAL A 8 12.24 9.06 -53.74
C VAL A 8 11.99 8.68 -52.28
N ALA A 9 13.06 8.62 -51.50
CA ALA A 9 13.06 8.35 -50.07
C ALA A 9 12.21 9.38 -49.31
N ALA A 10 11.24 8.91 -48.53
CA ALA A 10 10.66 9.67 -47.43
C ALA A 10 10.91 8.88 -46.16
N ALA A 11 11.97 9.26 -45.44
CA ALA A 11 12.11 8.93 -44.04
C ALA A 11 10.94 9.59 -43.30
N ALA A 12 9.87 8.84 -43.06
CA ALA A 12 8.80 9.24 -42.16
C ALA A 12 9.38 9.15 -40.74
N GLY A 13 10.07 10.21 -40.33
CA GLY A 13 10.36 10.48 -38.93
C GLY A 13 9.03 10.47 -38.20
N THR A 14 8.82 9.43 -37.40
CA THR A 14 7.72 9.37 -36.44
C THR A 14 8.02 10.48 -35.44
N LEU A 15 7.42 11.65 -35.66
CA LEU A 15 7.34 12.70 -34.66
C LEU A 15 6.55 12.11 -33.50
N LEU A 16 7.28 11.51 -32.56
CA LEU A 16 6.84 11.35 -31.19
C LEU A 16 6.29 12.70 -30.78
N GLY A 17 4.98 12.78 -30.59
CA GLY A 17 4.34 13.92 -29.97
C GLY A 17 4.89 14.04 -28.56
N ILE A 18 5.99 14.77 -28.42
CA ILE A 18 6.36 15.35 -27.14
C ILE A 18 5.17 16.23 -26.80
N ALA A 19 4.39 15.83 -25.81
CA ALA A 19 3.40 16.72 -25.21
C ALA A 19 4.17 17.98 -24.82
N THR A 20 4.03 19.04 -25.60
CA THR A 20 4.56 20.35 -25.26
C THR A 20 3.83 20.75 -23.99
N GLN A 21 4.56 20.77 -22.87
CA GLN A 21 4.06 21.32 -21.62
C GLN A 21 3.45 22.70 -21.94
N PRO A 22 2.25 23.03 -21.41
CA PRO A 22 1.69 24.36 -21.61
C PRO A 22 2.72 25.38 -21.12
N VAL A 23 3.16 26.26 -22.01
CA VAL A 23 4.04 27.38 -21.64
C VAL A 23 3.16 28.38 -20.90
N TYR A 24 3.20 28.35 -19.58
CA TYR A 24 2.60 29.41 -18.77
C TYR A 24 3.44 30.68 -18.98
N ALA A 25 2.77 31.81 -19.22
CA ALA A 25 3.42 33.10 -19.35
C ALA A 25 3.90 33.59 -17.97
N ALA A 26 4.95 32.95 -17.45
CA ALA A 26 5.69 33.45 -16.29
C ALA A 26 6.64 34.57 -16.72
N ASP A 27 6.97 35.45 -15.78
CA ASP A 27 7.90 36.53 -16.02
C ASP A 27 9.32 36.00 -16.29
N THR A 28 10.02 36.68 -17.20
CA THR A 28 11.44 36.43 -17.47
C THR A 28 12.35 37.50 -16.85
N ALA A 29 11.77 38.43 -16.06
CA ALA A 29 12.51 39.45 -15.37
C ALA A 29 13.64 38.85 -14.51
N PRO A 30 14.82 39.49 -14.50
CA PRO A 30 15.92 39.05 -13.66
C PRO A 30 15.57 39.22 -12.18
N ILE A 31 16.29 38.46 -11.34
CA ILE A 31 16.25 38.62 -9.89
C ILE A 31 16.64 40.06 -9.52
N SER A 32 15.85 40.68 -8.64
CA SER A 32 15.98 42.09 -8.29
C SER A 32 16.09 42.27 -6.78
N THR A 33 16.91 43.24 -6.36
CA THR A 33 17.00 43.68 -4.96
C THR A 33 16.14 44.90 -4.67
N SER A 34 15.29 45.34 -5.60
CA SER A 34 14.48 46.57 -5.47
C SER A 34 13.38 46.48 -4.42
N VAL A 35 12.91 45.27 -4.09
CA VAL A 35 11.93 45.05 -3.03
C VAL A 35 12.66 44.94 -1.69
N GLU A 36 12.29 45.79 -0.73
CA GLU A 36 12.78 45.73 0.64
C GLU A 36 11.96 44.70 1.42
N LEU A 37 12.63 43.81 2.16
CA LEU A 37 12.00 42.90 3.13
C LEU A 37 12.10 43.54 4.51
N ASN A 38 10.98 43.98 5.05
CA ASN A 38 10.91 44.64 6.35
C ASN A 38 10.84 43.59 7.45
N ILE A 39 12.01 43.16 7.93
CA ILE A 39 12.09 42.21 9.05
C ILE A 39 11.75 42.95 10.35
N VAL A 40 10.61 42.63 10.94
CA VAL A 40 10.10 43.28 12.15
C VAL A 40 10.01 42.26 13.28
N LYS A 41 10.54 42.61 14.45
CA LYS A 41 10.25 41.90 15.70
C LYS A 41 9.12 42.61 16.43
N LYS A 42 7.94 42.00 16.51
CA LYS A 42 6.76 42.58 17.15
C LYS A 42 6.17 41.59 18.12
N ASP A 43 5.98 42.03 19.37
CA ASP A 43 5.43 41.18 20.44
C ASP A 43 6.15 39.81 20.54
N GLY A 44 7.47 39.83 20.31
CA GLY A 44 8.36 38.65 20.27
C GLY A 44 8.37 37.86 18.95
N PHE A 45 7.48 38.16 17.99
CA PHE A 45 7.35 37.42 16.72
C PHE A 45 8.28 38.06 15.70
N VAL A 46 8.89 37.24 14.87
CA VAL A 46 9.63 37.68 13.69
C VAL A 46 8.69 37.67 12.50
N HIS A 47 8.60 38.80 11.82
CA HIS A 47 7.81 38.99 10.62
C HIS A 47 8.66 39.48 9.43
N PRO A 48 8.43 38.95 8.20
CA PRO A 48 7.66 37.74 7.96
C PRO A 48 8.38 36.53 8.59
N GLY A 49 7.61 35.53 9.03
CA GLY A 49 8.19 34.36 9.70
C GLY A 49 7.23 33.17 9.82
N ILE A 50 6.09 33.19 9.12
CA ILE A 50 5.17 32.05 9.09
C ILE A 50 5.81 30.91 8.29
N SER A 51 6.13 31.12 7.01
CA SER A 51 6.55 30.03 6.12
C SER A 51 8.05 29.88 5.92
N VAL A 52 8.79 30.98 6.03
CA VAL A 52 10.20 31.07 5.69
C VAL A 52 10.92 31.92 6.73
N ASP A 53 12.16 31.54 7.06
CA ASP A 53 13.07 32.42 7.79
C ASP A 53 13.38 33.64 6.90
N PRO A 54 13.13 34.88 7.36
CA PRO A 54 13.29 36.05 6.52
C PRO A 54 14.75 36.35 6.15
N GLU A 55 15.72 35.96 6.99
CA GLU A 55 17.15 36.07 6.66
C GLU A 55 17.54 35.03 5.60
N GLN A 56 17.03 33.80 5.71
CA GLN A 56 17.25 32.78 4.67
C GLN A 56 16.57 33.14 3.35
N LEU A 57 15.41 33.81 3.39
CA LEU A 57 14.76 34.32 2.18
C LEU A 57 15.63 35.38 1.47
N GLN A 58 16.27 36.28 2.24
CA GLN A 58 17.25 37.22 1.69
C GLN A 58 18.47 36.51 1.09
N GLN A 59 18.96 35.46 1.76
CA GLN A 59 20.06 34.62 1.25
C GLN A 59 19.68 33.91 -0.05
N THR A 60 18.47 33.35 -0.14
CA THR A 60 17.93 32.73 -1.35
C THR A 60 17.93 33.73 -2.51
N ARG A 61 17.46 34.96 -2.31
CA ARG A 61 17.49 36.00 -3.35
C ARG A 61 18.93 36.34 -3.77
N ALA A 62 19.84 36.45 -2.81
CA ALA A 62 21.25 36.69 -3.10
C ALA A 62 21.89 35.52 -3.88
N ALA A 63 21.57 34.28 -3.55
CA ALA A 63 22.03 33.08 -4.25
C ALA A 63 21.50 33.03 -5.69
N LEU A 64 20.22 33.32 -5.89
CA LEU A 64 19.58 33.40 -7.22
C LEU A 64 20.20 34.49 -8.09
N SER A 65 20.52 35.66 -7.52
CA SER A 65 21.20 36.74 -8.26
C SER A 65 22.59 36.35 -8.80
N LYS A 66 23.19 35.30 -8.24
CA LYS A 66 24.48 34.73 -8.64
C LYS A 66 24.34 33.46 -9.49
N GLY A 67 23.12 33.01 -9.78
CA GLY A 67 22.86 31.75 -10.48
C GLY A 67 23.29 30.51 -9.68
N ALA A 68 23.30 30.59 -8.35
CA ALA A 68 23.77 29.49 -7.51
C ALA A 68 22.77 28.32 -7.48
N GLN A 69 23.31 27.11 -7.42
CA GLN A 69 22.57 25.88 -7.13
C GLN A 69 22.57 25.62 -5.62
N PRO A 70 21.49 25.05 -5.03
CA PRO A 70 20.30 24.49 -5.68
C PRO A 70 19.20 25.48 -6.08
N TRP A 71 19.24 26.71 -5.57
CA TRP A 71 18.14 27.67 -5.68
C TRP A 71 17.68 27.93 -7.11
N THR A 72 18.61 28.00 -8.06
CA THR A 72 18.30 28.27 -9.47
C THR A 72 17.39 27.20 -10.08
N THR A 73 17.65 25.92 -9.84
CA THR A 73 16.81 24.83 -10.39
C THR A 73 15.44 24.80 -9.71
N TYR A 74 15.34 25.06 -8.40
CA TYR A 74 14.04 25.19 -7.73
C TYR A 74 13.24 26.38 -8.28
N TYR A 75 13.87 27.56 -8.41
CA TYR A 75 13.23 28.75 -8.99
C TYR A 75 12.69 28.49 -10.41
N GLN A 76 13.46 27.79 -11.24
CA GLN A 76 13.00 27.39 -12.58
C GLN A 76 11.80 26.43 -12.52
N GLY A 77 11.81 25.45 -11.62
CA GLY A 77 10.66 24.58 -11.39
C GLY A 77 9.42 25.37 -10.97
N MET A 78 9.55 26.33 -10.04
CA MET A 78 8.46 27.22 -9.65
C MET A 78 7.92 28.02 -10.85
N LEU A 79 8.78 28.62 -11.67
CA LEU A 79 8.39 29.37 -12.87
C LEU A 79 7.66 28.51 -13.92
N ALA A 80 7.99 27.22 -14.01
CA ALA A 80 7.32 26.28 -14.91
C ALA A 80 5.92 25.86 -14.42
N SER A 81 5.52 26.22 -13.21
CA SER A 81 4.21 25.88 -12.65
C SER A 81 3.10 26.84 -13.10
N PRO A 82 1.82 26.39 -13.18
CA PRO A 82 0.68 27.26 -13.46
C PRO A 82 0.47 28.38 -12.41
N TYR A 83 1.05 28.22 -11.22
CA TYR A 83 0.95 29.18 -10.11
C TYR A 83 1.84 30.40 -10.32
N ALA A 84 2.86 30.31 -11.17
CA ALA A 84 3.76 31.42 -11.53
C ALA A 84 3.27 32.26 -12.73
N SER A 85 2.16 31.88 -13.37
CA SER A 85 1.59 32.62 -14.50
C SER A 85 1.28 34.07 -14.12
N LEU A 86 1.60 35.02 -14.99
CA LEU A 86 1.23 36.43 -14.84
C LEU A 86 -0.25 36.67 -15.13
N ASP A 87 -0.90 35.78 -15.88
CA ASP A 87 -2.33 35.86 -16.14
C ASP A 87 -3.10 35.66 -14.83
N PHE A 88 -3.89 36.66 -14.47
CA PHE A 88 -4.69 36.60 -13.27
C PHE A 88 -5.71 35.45 -13.35
N GLN A 89 -5.68 34.56 -12.35
CA GLN A 89 -6.57 33.41 -12.24
C GLN A 89 -6.94 33.24 -10.76
N ALA A 90 -8.25 33.26 -10.48
CA ALA A 90 -8.78 33.04 -9.14
C ALA A 90 -9.97 32.08 -9.22
N SER A 91 -9.85 30.96 -8.50
CA SER A 91 -10.81 29.87 -8.44
C SER A 91 -12.06 30.26 -7.67
N ASN A 92 -11.94 31.20 -6.72
CA ASN A 92 -13.05 31.74 -5.97
C ASN A 92 -13.51 33.13 -6.45
N LEU A 93 -13.18 33.58 -7.67
CA LEU A 93 -13.71 34.84 -8.19
C LEU A 93 -15.06 34.62 -8.90
N LYS A 94 -16.07 35.43 -8.56
CA LYS A 94 -17.30 35.50 -9.34
C LYS A 94 -17.04 36.17 -10.69
N GLU A 95 -17.36 35.47 -11.77
CA GLU A 95 -17.17 35.98 -13.14
C GLU A 95 -17.80 37.37 -13.33
N GLY A 96 -17.05 38.26 -14.00
CA GLY A 96 -17.48 39.64 -14.29
C GLY A 96 -17.40 40.59 -13.09
N THR A 97 -16.86 40.15 -11.95
CA THR A 97 -16.64 41.01 -10.78
C THR A 97 -15.17 41.28 -10.53
N PHE A 98 -14.88 42.25 -9.67
CA PHE A 98 -13.52 42.61 -9.31
C PHE A 98 -12.98 41.69 -8.20
N ASP A 99 -13.48 41.80 -6.98
CA ASP A 99 -13.03 41.00 -5.83
C ASP A 99 -14.19 40.27 -5.12
N THR A 100 -15.32 40.05 -5.80
CA THR A 100 -16.47 39.36 -5.20
C THR A 100 -16.25 37.84 -5.24
N PRO A 101 -16.32 37.14 -4.09
CA PRO A 101 -16.20 35.69 -4.09
C PRO A 101 -17.29 35.00 -4.92
N LEU A 102 -16.92 33.94 -5.62
CA LEU A 102 -17.84 33.01 -6.29
C LEU A 102 -18.73 32.31 -5.25
N ASP A 103 -18.09 31.80 -4.20
CA ASP A 103 -18.73 31.29 -2.99
C ASP A 103 -18.06 31.98 -1.80
N ASN A 104 -18.85 32.80 -1.08
CA ASN A 104 -18.38 33.53 0.09
C ASN A 104 -18.57 32.73 1.39
N THR A 105 -18.85 31.43 1.31
CA THR A 105 -19.05 30.55 2.47
C THR A 105 -18.03 29.41 2.48
N PHE A 106 -17.77 28.86 3.67
CA PHE A 106 -16.95 27.68 3.87
C PHE A 106 -17.71 26.67 4.74
N THR A 107 -18.70 26.00 4.11
CA THR A 107 -19.64 25.09 4.79
C THR A 107 -19.58 23.64 4.29
N SER A 108 -18.72 23.37 3.31
CA SER A 108 -18.51 22.02 2.73
C SER A 108 -17.14 21.90 2.08
N ASN A 109 -16.73 20.68 1.77
CA ASN A 109 -15.48 20.36 1.07
C ASN A 109 -15.34 20.98 -0.33
N LYS A 110 -16.41 21.51 -0.93
CA LYS A 110 -16.37 22.19 -2.24
C LYS A 110 -15.46 23.42 -2.26
N GLN A 111 -15.21 24.02 -1.10
CA GLN A 111 -14.38 25.21 -1.00
C GLN A 111 -12.88 24.88 -0.92
N GLU A 112 -12.51 23.64 -0.57
CA GLU A 112 -11.11 23.23 -0.38
C GLU A 112 -10.27 23.35 -1.66
N PRO A 113 -10.71 22.86 -2.83
CA PRO A 113 -9.90 23.00 -4.05
C PRO A 113 -9.70 24.46 -4.44
N ARG A 114 -10.67 25.34 -4.13
CA ARG A 114 -10.56 26.78 -4.40
C ARG A 114 -9.52 27.44 -3.49
N LEU A 115 -9.60 27.19 -2.18
CA LEU A 115 -8.62 27.74 -1.23
C LEU A 115 -7.22 27.21 -1.55
N SER A 116 -7.12 25.93 -1.90
CA SER A 116 -5.86 25.28 -2.27
C SER A 116 -5.22 25.94 -3.49
N ALA A 117 -5.98 26.08 -4.59
CA ALA A 117 -5.49 26.70 -5.81
C ALA A 117 -5.14 28.19 -5.61
N ASP A 118 -6.00 28.94 -4.92
CA ASP A 118 -5.84 30.39 -4.77
C ASP A 118 -4.79 30.76 -3.71
N GLY A 119 -4.75 30.07 -2.57
CA GLY A 119 -3.78 30.30 -1.49
C GLY A 119 -2.36 30.00 -1.92
N PHE A 120 -2.14 28.86 -2.60
CA PHE A 120 -0.82 28.53 -3.11
C PHE A 120 -0.40 29.44 -4.27
N ARG A 121 -1.33 29.85 -5.13
CA ARG A 121 -1.08 30.88 -6.16
C ARG A 121 -0.70 32.21 -5.52
N ALA A 122 -1.44 32.67 -4.50
CA ALA A 122 -1.17 33.92 -3.82
C ALA A 122 0.24 33.91 -3.21
N TYR A 123 0.62 32.81 -2.56
CA TYR A 123 1.95 32.63 -1.99
C TYR A 123 3.04 32.63 -3.07
N THR A 124 2.86 31.87 -4.14
CA THR A 124 3.78 31.84 -5.29
C THR A 124 4.01 33.23 -5.88
N GLN A 125 2.93 33.99 -6.09
CA GLN A 125 2.98 35.34 -6.64
C GLN A 125 3.63 36.33 -5.66
N ALA A 126 3.38 36.22 -4.35
CA ALA A 126 4.02 37.05 -3.33
C ALA A 126 5.54 36.80 -3.25
N VAL A 127 5.97 35.53 -3.31
CA VAL A 127 7.40 35.15 -3.37
C VAL A 127 8.03 35.68 -4.67
N LEU A 128 7.41 35.46 -5.82
CA LEU A 128 7.91 35.96 -7.11
C LEU A 128 8.00 37.48 -7.15
N TYR A 129 7.07 38.19 -6.51
CA TYR A 129 7.17 39.64 -6.36
C TYR A 129 8.44 40.02 -5.59
N TYR A 130 8.69 39.40 -4.44
CA TYR A 130 9.88 39.69 -3.64
C TYR A 130 11.20 39.42 -4.40
N LEU A 131 11.23 38.33 -5.17
CA LEU A 131 12.42 37.90 -5.91
C LEU A 131 12.71 38.77 -7.14
N THR A 132 11.68 39.24 -7.85
CA THR A 132 11.81 39.90 -9.17
C THR A 132 11.52 41.40 -9.15
N GLY A 133 10.72 41.87 -8.19
CA GLY A 133 10.15 43.22 -8.17
C GLY A 133 9.07 43.48 -9.22
N ASN A 134 8.63 42.48 -9.99
CA ASN A 134 7.56 42.69 -10.97
C ASN A 134 6.22 42.95 -10.29
N ARG A 135 5.69 44.15 -10.53
CA ARG A 135 4.48 44.69 -9.91
C ARG A 135 3.22 43.90 -10.24
N GLN A 136 3.16 43.17 -11.35
CA GLN A 136 2.03 42.31 -11.71
C GLN A 136 1.91 41.11 -10.76
N TYR A 137 3.03 40.54 -10.31
CA TYR A 137 3.02 39.49 -9.27
C TYR A 137 2.38 40.00 -7.97
N ARG A 138 2.76 41.20 -7.53
CA ARG A 138 2.17 41.82 -6.34
C ARG A 138 0.68 42.09 -6.53
N TYR A 139 0.29 42.63 -7.68
CA TYR A 139 -1.12 42.86 -8.04
C TYR A 139 -1.91 41.55 -7.96
N ASN A 140 -1.43 40.47 -8.59
CA ASN A 140 -2.09 39.17 -8.60
C ASN A 140 -2.25 38.60 -7.18
N ALA A 141 -1.19 38.65 -6.38
CA ALA A 141 -1.20 38.18 -4.99
C ALA A 141 -2.22 38.97 -4.13
N LEU A 142 -2.21 40.30 -4.22
CA LEU A 142 -3.18 41.15 -3.52
C LEU A 142 -4.62 40.87 -3.95
N ARG A 143 -4.87 40.72 -5.25
CA ARG A 143 -6.20 40.41 -5.78
C ARG A 143 -6.71 39.06 -5.24
N LEU A 144 -5.86 38.04 -5.18
CA LEU A 144 -6.21 36.76 -4.57
C LEU A 144 -6.56 36.93 -3.08
N VAL A 145 -5.71 37.59 -2.29
CA VAL A 145 -5.98 37.84 -0.87
C VAL A 145 -7.29 38.64 -0.67
N ARG A 146 -7.52 39.68 -1.48
CA ARG A 146 -8.71 40.55 -1.42
C ARG A 146 -10.01 39.84 -1.80
N ILE A 147 -9.97 38.84 -2.66
CA ILE A 147 -11.13 37.96 -2.89
C ILE A 147 -11.46 37.20 -1.60
N TRP A 148 -10.46 36.62 -0.94
CA TRP A 148 -10.68 35.79 0.25
C TRP A 148 -10.96 36.60 1.53
N GLU A 149 -10.50 37.84 1.64
CA GLU A 149 -10.90 38.73 2.73
C GLU A 149 -12.36 39.22 2.60
N ASN A 150 -13.01 39.03 1.44
CA ASN A 150 -14.44 39.32 1.22
C ASN A 150 -15.37 38.13 1.55
N MET A 151 -14.87 37.08 2.18
CA MET A 151 -15.69 35.96 2.67
C MET A 151 -16.72 36.44 3.72
N ASN A 152 -17.82 35.70 3.87
CA ASN A 152 -18.81 35.97 4.90
C ASN A 152 -18.32 35.40 6.25
N PRO A 153 -18.04 36.23 7.28
CA PRO A 153 -17.57 35.74 8.58
C PRO A 153 -18.56 34.81 9.29
N ALA A 154 -19.87 34.95 9.01
CA ALA A 154 -20.89 34.03 9.52
C ALA A 154 -21.12 32.80 8.62
N GLY A 155 -20.37 32.68 7.53
CA GLY A 155 -20.52 31.67 6.49
C GLY A 155 -19.69 30.41 6.70
N TYR A 156 -19.23 30.13 7.93
CA TYR A 156 -18.37 28.98 8.23
C TYR A 156 -19.15 27.91 8.97
N LYS A 157 -18.96 26.65 8.59
CA LYS A 157 -19.56 25.50 9.26
C LYS A 157 -18.61 24.32 9.16
N TYR A 158 -18.33 23.69 10.29
CA TYR A 158 -17.58 22.43 10.31
C TYR A 158 -18.29 21.38 9.44
N TYR A 159 -17.50 20.67 8.64
CA TYR A 159 -17.91 19.55 7.82
C TYR A 159 -16.87 18.42 7.98
N ALA A 160 -17.19 17.20 7.53
CA ALA A 160 -16.28 16.06 7.65
C ALA A 160 -14.89 16.42 7.08
N ASP A 161 -13.85 16.16 7.87
CA ASP A 161 -12.44 16.35 7.49
C ASP A 161 -11.99 17.80 7.22
N ALA A 162 -12.79 18.79 7.64
CA ALA A 162 -12.41 20.20 7.48
C ALA A 162 -11.06 20.55 8.13
N HIS A 163 -10.73 19.93 9.28
CA HIS A 163 -9.51 20.15 10.05
C HIS A 163 -8.25 19.56 9.42
N ILE A 164 -8.36 18.72 8.38
CA ILE A 164 -7.20 18.18 7.65
C ILE A 164 -7.00 18.83 6.29
N HIS A 165 -8.07 19.32 5.66
CA HIS A 165 -7.97 19.84 4.29
C HIS A 165 -7.91 21.36 4.19
N ALA A 166 -8.53 22.10 5.11
CA ALA A 166 -8.46 23.56 5.14
C ALA A 166 -7.11 24.15 5.64
N PRO A 167 -6.38 23.56 6.60
CA PRO A 167 -5.28 24.25 7.27
C PRO A 167 -4.10 24.61 6.37
N ILE A 168 -3.63 23.69 5.52
CA ILE A 168 -2.43 23.93 4.69
C ILE A 168 -2.69 24.94 3.56
N PRO A 169 -3.80 24.85 2.81
CA PRO A 169 -4.23 25.93 1.91
C PRO A 169 -4.33 27.29 2.61
N PHE A 170 -4.89 27.31 3.82
CA PHE A 170 -5.01 28.51 4.65
C PHE A 170 -3.62 29.05 5.06
N TYR A 171 -2.70 28.20 5.48
CA TYR A 171 -1.32 28.55 5.80
C TYR A 171 -0.62 29.28 4.65
N TYR A 172 -0.77 28.81 3.41
CA TYR A 172 -0.19 29.50 2.24
C TYR A 172 -0.86 30.85 1.96
N MET A 173 -2.19 30.93 2.09
CA MET A 173 -2.91 32.21 1.93
C MET A 173 -2.44 33.27 2.95
N VAL A 174 -2.32 32.88 4.22
CA VAL A 174 -1.88 33.79 5.29
C VAL A 174 -0.39 34.13 5.16
N SER A 175 0.44 33.18 4.74
CA SER A 175 1.85 33.43 4.41
C SER A 175 2.01 34.44 3.27
N ALA A 176 1.15 34.37 2.24
CA ALA A 176 1.13 35.35 1.15
C ALA A 176 0.78 36.75 1.67
N ALA A 177 -0.26 36.86 2.50
CA ALA A 177 -0.68 38.11 3.14
C ALA A 177 0.44 38.69 4.01
N GLU A 178 1.14 37.85 4.79
CA GLU A 178 2.28 38.28 5.60
C GLU A 178 3.41 38.85 4.74
N LEU A 179 3.81 38.14 3.67
CA LEU A 179 4.84 38.64 2.75
C LEU A 179 4.43 39.97 2.10
N LEU A 180 3.16 40.13 1.71
CA LEU A 180 2.66 41.38 1.15
C LEU A 180 2.69 42.55 2.16
N LYS A 181 2.37 42.27 3.42
CA LYS A 181 2.42 43.21 4.55
C LYS A 181 3.84 43.71 4.84
N TYR A 182 4.84 42.83 4.73
CA TYR A 182 6.23 43.12 5.10
C TYR A 182 7.20 43.27 3.91
N THR A 183 6.69 43.48 2.70
CA THR A 183 7.51 43.86 1.52
C THR A 183 7.16 45.26 1.02
N SER A 184 8.17 46.04 0.63
CA SER A 184 7.95 47.38 0.08
C SER A 184 7.27 47.33 -1.30
N VAL A 185 6.67 48.45 -1.73
CA VAL A 185 6.13 48.62 -3.08
C VAL A 185 7.19 49.27 -3.97
N VAL A 186 7.43 48.67 -5.14
CA VAL A 186 8.36 49.20 -6.14
C VAL A 186 7.61 50.04 -7.17
N GLY A 187 8.10 51.25 -7.44
CA GLY A 187 7.51 52.16 -8.42
C GLY A 187 6.24 52.84 -7.92
N ALA A 188 5.25 53.02 -8.80
CA ALA A 188 3.99 53.66 -8.41
C ALA A 188 3.17 52.76 -7.46
N ASN A 189 2.44 53.39 -6.53
CA ASN A 189 1.55 52.66 -5.62
C ASN A 189 0.35 52.04 -6.35
N VAL A 190 -0.02 52.54 -7.52
CA VAL A 190 -1.19 52.07 -8.27
C VAL A 190 -0.77 51.23 -9.47
N TYR A 191 -1.39 50.06 -9.62
CA TYR A 191 -1.32 49.21 -10.80
C TYR A 191 -2.62 49.31 -11.59
N THR A 192 -2.53 49.65 -12.86
CA THR A 192 -3.69 49.64 -13.77
C THR A 192 -3.72 48.32 -14.51
N ASP A 193 -4.78 47.53 -14.31
CA ASP A 193 -4.91 46.23 -14.96
C ASP A 193 -5.41 46.32 -16.40
N ALA A 194 -5.45 45.17 -17.09
CA ALA A 194 -5.88 45.09 -18.49
C ALA A 194 -7.33 45.56 -18.72
N ALA A 195 -8.17 45.56 -17.69
CA ALA A 195 -9.55 46.06 -17.73
C ALA A 195 -9.65 47.55 -17.33
N GLY A 196 -8.52 48.21 -17.04
CA GLY A 196 -8.45 49.62 -16.65
C GLY A 196 -8.74 49.89 -15.17
N ASN A 197 -8.82 48.86 -14.33
CA ASN A 197 -9.01 49.05 -12.89
C ASN A 197 -7.70 49.49 -12.25
N ASN A 198 -7.78 50.47 -11.35
CA ASN A 198 -6.65 50.99 -10.59
C ASN A 198 -6.59 50.34 -9.21
N VAL A 199 -5.53 49.57 -8.94
CA VAL A 199 -5.34 48.84 -7.70
C VAL A 199 -4.19 49.44 -6.90
N ASP A 200 -4.46 49.81 -5.65
CA ASP A 200 -3.39 50.15 -4.71
C ASP A 200 -2.63 48.88 -4.32
N LEU A 201 -1.34 48.88 -4.58
CA LEU A 201 -0.40 47.81 -4.28
C LEU A 201 0.08 47.85 -2.84
N ARG A 202 -0.22 48.90 -2.07
CA ARG A 202 0.15 48.94 -0.65
C ARG A 202 -0.76 48.01 0.15
N TRP A 203 -0.17 47.31 1.12
CA TRP A 203 -0.93 46.64 2.16
C TRP A 203 -1.54 47.69 3.09
N SER A 204 -2.83 47.60 3.35
CA SER A 204 -3.57 48.57 4.17
C SER A 204 -4.04 47.97 5.50
N THR A 205 -4.40 48.84 6.45
CA THR A 205 -5.09 48.41 7.67
C THR A 205 -6.43 47.73 7.36
N GLN A 206 -7.11 48.16 6.29
CA GLN A 206 -8.36 47.53 5.87
C GLN A 206 -8.13 46.08 5.41
N ASP A 207 -7.11 45.82 4.59
CA ASP A 207 -6.76 44.46 4.15
C ASP A 207 -6.50 43.58 5.38
N ASN A 208 -5.71 44.08 6.34
CA ASN A 208 -5.42 43.38 7.59
C ASN A 208 -6.69 43.05 8.39
N ASP A 209 -7.54 44.05 8.65
CA ASP A 209 -8.73 43.88 9.50
C ASP A 209 -9.80 43.00 8.84
N GLN A 210 -9.97 43.12 7.51
CA GLN A 210 -10.91 42.29 6.76
C GLN A 210 -10.43 40.84 6.70
N LEU A 211 -9.15 40.60 6.40
CA LEU A 211 -8.63 39.24 6.33
C LEU A 211 -8.74 38.54 7.69
N VAL A 212 -8.41 39.24 8.78
CA VAL A 212 -8.55 38.70 10.14
C VAL A 212 -10.01 38.34 10.43
N LYS A 213 -10.91 39.32 10.24
CA LYS A 213 -12.33 39.19 10.59
C LYS A 213 -13.07 38.14 9.74
N ASN A 214 -12.78 38.08 8.43
CA ASN A 214 -13.60 37.36 7.47
C ASN A 214 -13.01 35.99 7.07
N LEU A 215 -11.71 35.77 7.29
CA LEU A 215 -11.03 34.51 6.98
C LEU A 215 -10.32 33.90 8.19
N VAL A 216 -9.34 34.58 8.79
CA VAL A 216 -8.47 33.99 9.83
C VAL A 216 -9.25 33.54 11.05
N ASP A 217 -9.99 34.44 11.69
CA ASP A 217 -10.75 34.12 12.90
C ASP A 217 -11.86 33.08 12.66
N PRO A 218 -12.75 33.21 11.65
CA PRO A 218 -13.82 32.23 11.48
C PRO A 218 -13.32 30.87 11.00
N LEU A 219 -12.25 30.79 10.20
CA LEU A 219 -11.67 29.52 9.78
C LEU A 219 -11.02 28.80 10.96
N THR A 220 -10.17 29.48 11.73
CA THR A 220 -9.50 28.90 12.91
C THR A 220 -10.54 28.47 13.96
N ALA A 221 -11.53 29.29 14.26
CA ALA A 221 -12.54 28.99 15.27
C ALA A 221 -13.55 27.91 14.86
N THR A 222 -13.78 27.69 13.57
CA THR A 222 -14.86 26.81 13.09
C THR A 222 -14.37 25.54 12.42
N LEU A 223 -13.25 25.59 11.69
CA LEU A 223 -12.72 24.46 10.91
C LEU A 223 -11.52 23.81 11.60
N LEU A 224 -10.72 24.56 12.36
CA LEU A 224 -9.55 24.05 13.11
C LEU A 224 -9.90 23.75 14.57
N ILE A 225 -10.96 22.98 14.77
CA ILE A 225 -11.51 22.72 16.11
C ILE A 225 -10.97 21.43 16.73
N LYS A 226 -11.02 21.36 18.06
CA LYS A 226 -10.63 20.18 18.86
C LYS A 226 -9.21 19.68 18.58
N ILE A 227 -8.30 20.56 18.18
CA ILE A 227 -6.93 20.25 17.73
C ILE A 227 -6.26 19.21 18.64
N LYS A 228 -6.26 19.42 19.95
CA LYS A 228 -5.68 18.52 20.96
C LYS A 228 -6.21 17.08 20.97
N ASP A 229 -7.40 16.84 20.44
CA ASP A 229 -8.12 15.56 20.47
C ASP A 229 -8.30 14.95 19.05
N GLN A 230 -7.63 15.53 18.06
CA GLN A 230 -7.59 15.01 16.69
C GLN A 230 -6.59 13.87 16.56
N TYR A 231 -6.86 12.98 15.61
CA TYR A 231 -6.12 11.74 15.41
C TYR A 231 -4.78 11.98 14.71
N PHE A 232 -3.65 11.63 15.33
CA PHE A 232 -2.29 11.67 14.76
C PHE A 232 -2.04 12.83 13.78
N ASN A 233 -1.76 12.58 12.50
CA ASN A 233 -1.49 13.65 11.54
C ASN A 233 -2.59 14.72 11.43
N GLN A 234 -3.83 14.39 11.76
CA GLN A 234 -4.95 15.33 11.76
C GLN A 234 -4.79 16.44 12.81
N HIS A 235 -4.12 16.13 13.92
CA HIS A 235 -3.67 17.12 14.90
C HIS A 235 -2.63 18.06 14.32
N LEU A 236 -1.64 17.51 13.61
CA LEU A 236 -0.52 18.27 13.03
C LEU A 236 -0.96 19.20 11.90
N TYR A 237 -1.87 18.75 11.04
CA TYR A 237 -2.48 19.59 10.01
C TYR A 237 -3.15 20.82 10.62
N ALA A 238 -4.02 20.61 11.62
CA ALA A 238 -4.73 21.70 12.26
C ALA A 238 -3.78 22.68 12.98
N LEU A 239 -2.72 22.18 13.64
CA LEU A 239 -1.67 23.02 14.26
C LEU A 239 -0.97 23.91 13.25
N THR A 240 -0.67 23.42 12.05
CA THR A 240 0.02 24.21 11.02
C THR A 240 -0.80 25.44 10.64
N GLY A 241 -2.12 25.27 10.45
CA GLY A 241 -3.02 26.39 10.21
C GLY A 241 -3.20 27.31 11.42
N ALA A 242 -3.34 26.74 12.63
CA ALA A 242 -3.50 27.50 13.86
C ALA A 242 -2.30 28.42 14.15
N MET A 243 -1.08 27.89 14.05
CA MET A 243 0.15 28.67 14.22
C MET A 243 0.27 29.80 13.19
N ALA A 244 -0.09 29.56 11.93
CA ALA A 244 -0.09 30.59 10.90
C ALA A 244 -1.01 31.75 11.26
N GLY A 245 -2.22 31.44 11.72
CA GLY A 245 -3.18 32.42 12.20
C GLY A 245 -2.70 33.17 13.46
N ALA A 246 -2.09 32.46 14.41
CA ALA A 246 -1.57 33.04 15.64
C ALA A 246 -0.40 34.01 15.36
N ILE A 247 0.57 33.60 14.55
CA ILE A 247 1.69 34.46 14.14
C ILE A 247 1.16 35.69 13.41
N PHE A 248 0.29 35.54 12.40
CA PHE A 248 -0.23 36.68 11.63
C PHE A 248 -0.95 37.74 12.49
N LYS A 249 -1.63 37.29 13.56
CA LYS A 249 -2.36 38.15 14.51
C LYS A 249 -1.51 38.66 15.68
N ASP A 250 -0.24 38.28 15.77
CA ASP A 250 0.60 38.48 16.95
C ASP A 250 0.01 37.84 18.24
N ASP A 251 -0.75 36.74 18.13
CA ASP A 251 -1.42 36.05 19.24
C ASP A 251 -0.48 35.09 19.98
N ARG A 252 0.14 35.61 21.04
CA ARG A 252 1.14 34.88 21.84
C ARG A 252 0.59 33.70 22.61
N GLU A 253 -0.62 33.81 23.13
CA GLU A 253 -1.21 32.79 23.99
C GLU A 253 -1.59 31.58 23.15
N ALA A 254 -2.28 31.81 22.02
CA ALA A 254 -2.62 30.75 21.07
C ALA A 254 -1.34 30.06 20.55
N TYR A 255 -0.34 30.85 20.13
CA TYR A 255 0.91 30.30 19.62
C TYR A 255 1.67 29.46 20.67
N ALA A 256 1.76 29.92 21.92
CA ALA A 256 2.44 29.16 22.96
C ALA A 256 1.74 27.82 23.26
N ALA A 257 0.40 27.79 23.20
CA ALA A 257 -0.37 26.57 23.32
C ALA A 257 -0.17 25.62 22.12
N ASP A 258 -0.08 26.15 20.90
CA ASP A 258 0.19 25.35 19.71
C ASP A 258 1.61 24.74 19.74
N VAL A 259 2.60 25.47 20.28
CA VAL A 259 3.97 24.97 20.44
C VAL A 259 4.03 23.78 21.40
N GLU A 260 3.41 23.87 22.59
CA GLU A 260 3.36 22.74 23.52
C GLU A 260 2.67 21.52 22.91
N GLN A 261 1.56 21.76 22.21
CA GLN A 261 0.80 20.72 21.53
C GLN A 261 1.61 20.00 20.43
N THR A 262 2.54 20.70 19.77
CA THR A 262 3.42 20.07 18.77
C THR A 262 4.32 19.00 19.39
N PHE A 263 4.77 19.18 20.64
CA PHE A 263 5.78 18.32 21.26
C PHE A 263 5.21 17.28 22.21
N VAL A 264 4.24 17.65 23.06
CA VAL A 264 3.70 16.77 24.11
C VAL A 264 2.18 16.68 24.08
N ASN A 265 1.47 17.82 23.93
CA ASN A 265 0.01 17.88 24.00
C ASN A 265 -0.53 17.20 25.30
N ALA A 266 0.01 17.60 26.44
CA ALA A 266 -0.18 16.95 27.73
C ALA A 266 -1.64 16.97 28.23
N THR A 267 -2.47 17.86 27.68
CA THR A 267 -3.86 18.08 28.11
C THR A 267 -4.91 17.49 27.15
N SER A 268 -4.47 16.66 26.21
CA SER A 268 -5.37 15.89 25.35
C SER A 268 -6.32 15.03 26.18
N ALA A 269 -7.61 15.08 25.83
CA ALA A 269 -8.60 14.16 26.38
C ALA A 269 -8.56 12.79 25.67
N ARG A 270 -7.79 12.69 24.58
CA ARG A 270 -7.60 11.47 23.78
C ARG A 270 -6.10 11.18 23.59
N PRO A 271 -5.37 10.89 24.69
CA PRO A 271 -3.94 10.59 24.63
C PRO A 271 -3.62 9.39 23.73
N ASN A 272 -4.62 8.54 23.47
CA ASN A 272 -4.51 7.32 22.69
C ASN A 272 -4.37 7.50 21.17
N ILE A 273 -4.47 8.74 20.70
CA ILE A 273 -4.36 9.13 19.29
C ILE A 273 -3.59 10.45 19.15
N ASN A 274 -2.81 10.80 20.17
CA ASN A 274 -2.13 12.08 20.26
C ASN A 274 -1.06 12.20 19.15
N GLY A 275 -1.18 13.21 18.30
CA GLY A 275 -0.25 13.47 17.19
C GLY A 275 1.02 14.23 17.57
N ALA A 276 1.22 14.60 18.83
CA ALA A 276 2.43 15.32 19.25
C ALA A 276 3.70 14.48 19.04
N LEU A 277 4.83 15.14 18.72
CA LEU A 277 6.11 14.51 18.38
C LEU A 277 6.52 13.42 19.37
N GLY A 278 6.43 13.69 20.67
CA GLY A 278 6.83 12.75 21.71
C GLY A 278 6.00 11.47 21.76
N ASN A 279 4.72 11.56 21.40
CA ASN A 279 3.81 10.41 21.34
C ASN A 279 3.91 9.68 20.00
N LEU A 280 3.87 10.42 18.89
CA LEU A 280 3.81 9.87 17.54
C LEU A 280 5.10 9.17 17.13
N PHE A 281 6.25 9.74 17.52
CA PHE A 281 7.55 9.08 17.45
C PHE A 281 7.87 8.53 18.83
N HIS A 282 7.20 7.46 19.23
CA HIS A 282 7.25 6.93 20.59
C HIS A 282 8.59 6.27 20.91
N VAL A 283 9.10 6.34 22.15
CA VAL A 283 10.29 5.58 22.55
C VAL A 283 9.88 4.27 23.18
N ILE A 284 10.29 3.15 22.57
CA ILE A 284 10.19 1.82 23.15
C ILE A 284 11.42 1.60 24.02
N ALA A 285 11.19 1.32 25.31
CA ALA A 285 12.27 1.11 26.27
C ALA A 285 12.99 -0.23 26.04
N ALA A 286 14.28 -0.28 26.35
CA ALA A 286 15.11 -1.49 26.22
C ALA A 286 14.61 -2.67 27.07
N ASP A 287 13.97 -2.38 28.21
CA ASP A 287 13.44 -3.33 29.17
C ASP A 287 11.95 -3.64 28.97
N ASP A 288 11.31 -3.07 27.95
CA ASP A 288 9.97 -3.48 27.55
C ASP A 288 9.99 -4.97 27.15
N PRO A 289 9.17 -5.85 27.77
CA PRO A 289 9.21 -7.28 27.50
C PRO A 289 8.83 -7.65 26.05
N ARG A 290 8.16 -6.74 25.33
CA ARG A 290 7.81 -6.89 23.92
C ARG A 290 8.99 -6.53 23.01
N ASN A 291 9.89 -5.63 23.45
CA ASN A 291 11.02 -5.17 22.67
C ASN A 291 11.96 -6.35 22.34
N PRO A 292 12.07 -6.75 21.06
CA PRO A 292 12.87 -7.91 20.69
C PRO A 292 14.38 -7.63 20.69
N THR A 293 14.77 -6.35 20.70
CA THR A 293 16.15 -5.92 20.45
C THR A 293 17.02 -5.82 21.71
N GLY A 294 16.39 -5.65 22.89
CA GLY A 294 17.08 -5.37 24.14
C GLY A 294 17.79 -4.00 24.19
N GLN A 295 17.46 -3.09 23.28
CA GLN A 295 17.91 -1.70 23.27
C GLN A 295 16.74 -0.76 22.95
N SER A 296 16.76 0.46 23.50
CA SER A 296 15.67 1.41 23.25
C SER A 296 15.67 1.86 21.79
N PHE A 297 14.49 2.01 21.20
CA PHE A 297 14.33 2.52 19.83
C PHE A 297 13.12 3.44 19.73
N VAL A 298 13.07 4.27 18.68
CA VAL A 298 11.90 5.08 18.37
C VAL A 298 10.99 4.30 17.43
N GLN A 299 9.68 4.29 17.70
CA GLN A 299 8.65 3.71 16.86
C GLN A 299 7.73 4.82 16.38
N HIS A 300 7.64 5.00 15.06
CA HIS A 300 6.69 5.93 14.44
C HIS A 300 5.33 5.24 14.35
N LEU A 301 4.40 5.63 15.23
CA LEU A 301 3.18 4.87 15.48
C LEU A 301 2.25 4.78 14.27
N GLU A 302 2.11 5.85 13.48
CA GLU A 302 1.19 5.85 12.32
C GLU A 302 1.65 4.92 11.18
N MET A 303 2.92 4.47 11.16
CA MET A 303 3.36 3.40 10.26
C MET A 303 2.64 2.06 10.51
N GLY A 304 2.03 1.87 11.69
CA GLY A 304 1.16 0.72 11.96
C GLY A 304 -0.17 0.76 11.19
N ARG A 305 -0.52 1.91 10.61
CA ARG A 305 -1.71 2.12 9.77
C ARG A 305 -1.33 2.04 8.29
N ASP A 306 -0.53 2.99 7.81
CA ASP A 306 0.00 3.03 6.44
C ASP A 306 1.12 4.07 6.30
N GLU A 307 1.96 3.88 5.29
CA GLU A 307 3.12 4.74 5.07
C GLU A 307 2.75 6.10 4.45
N ASN A 308 1.54 6.25 3.91
CA ASN A 308 1.12 7.54 3.33
C ASN A 308 0.80 8.56 4.41
N HIS A 309 0.14 8.16 5.48
CA HIS A 309 -0.13 9.03 6.63
C HIS A 309 1.12 9.22 7.49
N ALA A 310 1.94 8.18 7.66
CA ALA A 310 3.26 8.33 8.30
C ALA A 310 4.13 9.36 7.57
N LYS A 311 4.14 9.35 6.24
CA LYS A 311 4.81 10.40 5.45
C LYS A 311 4.27 11.81 5.77
N ASP A 312 2.95 11.97 5.93
CA ASP A 312 2.37 13.26 6.29
C ASP A 312 2.83 13.73 7.68
N ASP A 313 3.04 12.82 8.64
CA ASP A 313 3.61 13.15 9.95
C ASP A 313 5.00 13.75 9.81
N VAL A 314 5.87 13.10 9.03
CA VAL A 314 7.23 13.58 8.78
C VAL A 314 7.22 14.98 8.20
N LEU A 315 6.38 15.22 7.18
CA LEU A 315 6.25 16.53 6.54
C LEU A 315 5.71 17.59 7.51
N CYS A 316 4.65 17.30 8.24
CA CYS A 316 4.04 18.26 9.16
C CYS A 316 4.97 18.56 10.35
N LEU A 317 5.62 17.55 10.94
CA LEU A 317 6.55 17.76 12.05
C LEU A 317 7.79 18.53 11.60
N ALA A 318 8.34 18.26 10.42
CA ALA A 318 9.44 19.06 9.86
C ALA A 318 9.00 20.52 9.61
N GLY A 319 7.81 20.72 9.03
CA GLY A 319 7.24 22.05 8.80
C GLY A 319 6.97 22.82 10.09
N LEU A 320 6.34 22.20 11.09
CA LEU A 320 6.10 22.80 12.40
C LEU A 320 7.41 23.13 13.12
N ALA A 321 8.40 22.23 13.08
CA ALA A 321 9.72 22.51 13.64
C ALA A 321 10.37 23.74 12.97
N ARG A 322 10.26 23.88 11.63
CA ARG A 322 10.68 25.09 10.91
C ARG A 322 9.91 26.33 11.36
N ILE A 323 8.58 26.29 11.40
CA ILE A 323 7.74 27.43 11.81
C ILE A 323 8.15 27.92 13.21
N ILE A 324 8.37 27.01 14.15
CA ILE A 324 8.78 27.35 15.52
C ILE A 324 10.21 27.89 15.54
N ASN A 325 11.13 27.27 14.79
CA ASN A 325 12.52 27.69 14.71
C ASN A 325 12.69 29.07 14.05
N ASN A 326 11.89 29.40 13.03
CA ASN A 326 11.85 30.73 12.39
C ASN A 326 11.53 31.85 13.39
N GLN A 327 10.79 31.53 14.46
CA GLN A 327 10.46 32.47 15.53
C GLN A 327 11.53 32.55 16.62
N GLY A 328 12.60 31.74 16.53
CA GLY A 328 13.67 31.66 17.53
C GLY A 328 13.22 31.11 18.89
N ILE A 329 12.15 30.31 18.90
CA ILE A 329 11.54 29.79 20.12
C ILE A 329 12.18 28.47 20.52
N LYS A 330 12.60 28.41 21.79
CA LYS A 330 13.07 27.18 22.45
C LYS A 330 11.99 26.62 23.35
N VAL A 331 12.08 25.32 23.61
CA VAL A 331 11.15 24.58 24.46
C VAL A 331 11.88 23.83 25.56
N ASP A 332 11.18 23.58 26.65
CA ASP A 332 11.64 22.61 27.62
C ASP A 332 11.71 21.21 26.98
N LYS A 333 12.87 20.54 27.14
CA LYS A 333 13.18 19.28 26.45
C LYS A 333 12.27 18.09 26.81
N THR A 334 11.45 18.22 27.86
CA THR A 334 10.56 17.15 28.35
C THR A 334 9.09 17.53 28.20
N THR A 335 8.73 18.75 28.59
CA THR A 335 7.34 19.22 28.60
C THR A 335 6.91 19.89 27.30
N GLY A 336 7.84 20.28 26.43
CA GLY A 336 7.51 20.93 25.15
C GLY A 336 7.01 22.37 25.28
N VAL A 337 6.87 22.89 26.50
CA VAL A 337 6.43 24.25 26.76
C VAL A 337 7.51 25.25 26.31
N PRO A 338 7.17 26.37 25.65
CA PRO A 338 8.11 27.44 25.37
C PRO A 338 8.91 27.87 26.60
N SER A 339 10.24 27.90 26.50
CA SER A 339 11.12 28.12 27.63
C SER A 339 12.35 28.94 27.25
N THR A 340 12.80 29.76 28.20
CA THR A 340 14.05 30.53 28.12
C THR A 340 15.11 30.01 29.08
N ALA A 341 14.84 28.88 29.76
CA ALA A 341 15.83 28.23 30.63
C ALA A 341 17.09 27.85 29.83
N GLU A 342 18.25 27.81 30.49
CA GLU A 342 19.50 27.43 29.85
C GLU A 342 19.46 26.01 29.25
N SER A 343 18.67 25.12 29.86
CA SER A 343 18.42 23.76 29.38
C SER A 343 17.37 23.66 28.27
N ALA A 344 16.76 24.78 27.85
CA ALA A 344 15.79 24.78 26.78
C ALA A 344 16.47 24.52 25.44
N VAL A 345 15.80 23.75 24.59
CA VAL A 345 16.30 23.25 23.32
C VAL A 345 15.47 23.79 22.17
N ASP A 346 16.04 23.87 20.97
CA ASP A 346 15.26 24.15 19.76
C ASP A 346 14.32 22.96 19.42
N PRO A 347 13.39 23.15 18.46
CA PRO A 347 12.45 22.12 18.02
C PRO A 347 13.08 20.79 17.58
N TYR A 348 14.26 20.81 16.96
CA TYR A 348 14.87 19.63 16.39
C TYR A 348 15.59 18.80 17.47
N GLN A 349 16.12 19.45 18.51
CA GLN A 349 16.77 18.80 19.66
C GLN A 349 15.80 18.24 20.71
N PHE A 350 14.49 18.52 20.61
CA PHE A 350 13.48 18.02 21.55
C PHE A 350 13.51 16.49 21.69
N GLY A 351 13.35 16.00 22.92
CA GLY A 351 13.21 14.56 23.20
C GLY A 351 14.42 13.71 22.79
N ASP A 352 15.63 14.30 22.87
CA ASP A 352 16.90 13.71 22.41
C ASP A 352 16.87 13.43 20.90
N GLN A 353 16.70 14.50 20.11
CA GLN A 353 16.63 14.47 18.64
C GLN A 353 15.51 13.56 18.13
N ARG A 354 14.32 13.67 18.74
CA ARG A 354 13.21 12.76 18.48
C ARG A 354 12.77 12.77 17.02
N LEU A 355 12.72 13.96 16.42
CA LEU A 355 12.38 14.15 15.01
C LEU A 355 13.35 13.37 14.10
N LEU A 356 14.66 13.47 14.32
CA LEU A 356 15.67 12.74 13.55
C LEU A 356 15.46 11.23 13.63
N LYS A 357 15.28 10.72 14.85
CA LYS A 357 15.18 9.28 15.11
C LYS A 357 13.90 8.67 14.52
N GLY A 358 12.78 9.37 14.56
CA GLY A 358 11.53 8.89 13.93
C GLY A 358 11.58 8.93 12.41
N VAL A 359 12.08 10.04 11.84
CA VAL A 359 12.28 10.18 10.38
C VAL A 359 13.23 9.12 9.83
N GLU A 360 14.28 8.77 10.58
CA GLU A 360 15.19 7.68 10.23
C GLU A 360 14.47 6.32 10.12
N GLN A 361 13.55 6.00 11.03
CA GLN A 361 12.79 4.74 10.94
C GLN A 361 11.85 4.72 9.74
N PHE A 362 11.18 5.84 9.48
CA PHE A 362 10.31 5.98 8.32
C PHE A 362 11.08 5.71 7.01
N TYR A 363 12.24 6.34 6.82
CA TYR A 363 13.04 6.13 5.61
C TYR A 363 13.63 4.73 5.54
N LYS A 364 14.15 4.16 6.64
CA LYS A 364 14.65 2.77 6.66
C LYS A 364 13.63 1.79 6.11
N TYR A 365 12.43 1.82 6.69
CA TYR A 365 11.37 0.90 6.30
C TYR A 365 10.92 1.10 4.84
N ASN A 366 10.77 2.37 4.41
CA ASN A 366 10.36 2.68 3.04
C ASN A 366 11.45 2.42 1.99
N LEU A 367 12.73 2.40 2.37
CA LEU A 367 13.84 1.96 1.52
C LEU A 367 13.94 0.42 1.41
N GLY A 368 13.15 -0.32 2.19
CA GLY A 368 13.09 -1.77 2.18
C GLY A 368 13.82 -2.46 3.33
N GLU A 369 14.47 -1.70 4.21
CA GLU A 369 15.07 -2.29 5.41
C GLU A 369 13.98 -2.73 6.41
N THR A 370 14.35 -3.67 7.28
CA THR A 370 13.58 -4.01 8.47
C THR A 370 13.81 -2.93 9.53
N VAL A 371 12.76 -2.61 10.30
CA VAL A 371 12.86 -1.72 11.46
C VAL A 371 12.46 -2.48 12.73
N PRO A 372 13.04 -2.18 13.90
CA PRO A 372 12.54 -2.72 15.15
C PRO A 372 11.09 -2.26 15.36
N TRP A 373 10.22 -3.18 15.75
CA TRP A 373 8.79 -2.90 15.93
C TRP A 373 8.24 -3.73 17.07
N ILE A 374 7.39 -3.12 17.89
CA ILE A 374 6.48 -3.86 18.76
C ILE A 374 5.04 -3.62 18.31
N GLN A 375 4.26 -4.69 18.25
CA GLN A 375 2.82 -4.59 18.07
C GLN A 375 2.19 -4.07 19.37
N VAL A 376 1.28 -3.12 19.24
CA VAL A 376 0.72 -2.32 20.34
C VAL A 376 -0.77 -2.12 20.12
N SER A 377 -1.59 -3.00 20.68
CA SER A 377 -3.03 -3.01 20.39
C SER A 377 -3.83 -2.20 21.42
N GLN A 378 -5.15 -2.23 21.27
CA GLN A 378 -6.09 -1.63 22.21
C GLN A 378 -6.01 -2.29 23.60
N PRO A 379 -6.41 -1.57 24.68
CA PRO A 379 -6.66 -2.14 26.00
C PRO A 379 -7.36 -3.51 25.97
N GLY A 380 -6.82 -4.46 26.72
CA GLY A 380 -7.40 -5.80 26.87
C GLY A 380 -6.92 -6.83 25.85
N ASP A 381 -6.08 -6.44 24.88
CA ASP A 381 -5.34 -7.39 24.06
C ASP A 381 -4.21 -8.04 24.89
N ALA A 382 -4.44 -9.29 25.32
CA ALA A 382 -3.47 -10.01 26.14
C ALA A 382 -2.21 -10.43 25.35
N ALA A 383 -2.29 -10.48 24.02
CA ALA A 383 -1.16 -10.84 23.15
C ALA A 383 -0.30 -9.62 22.82
N HIS A 384 -0.93 -8.45 22.66
CA HIS A 384 -0.27 -7.19 22.27
C HIS A 384 -0.82 -6.04 23.11
N PRO A 385 -0.54 -5.96 24.42
CA PRO A 385 -1.13 -4.94 25.28
C PRO A 385 -0.82 -3.54 24.76
N ALA A 386 -1.70 -2.58 25.02
CA ALA A 386 -1.47 -1.17 24.71
C ALA A 386 -0.16 -0.68 25.35
N ILE A 387 0.44 0.37 24.78
CA ILE A 387 1.48 1.09 25.53
C ILE A 387 0.79 1.77 26.72
N GLU A 388 1.25 1.45 27.92
CA GLU A 388 0.97 2.22 29.13
C GLU A 388 2.13 3.22 29.27
N SER A 389 1.91 4.51 29.00
CA SER A 389 2.89 5.53 29.37
C SER A 389 2.56 6.01 30.77
N ASP A 390 3.59 6.32 31.55
CA ASP A 390 3.71 7.46 32.48
C ASP A 390 2.48 7.87 33.32
N GLY A 391 1.55 6.94 33.60
CA GLY A 391 0.33 7.16 34.37
C GLY A 391 -0.98 7.28 33.56
N VAL A 392 -1.02 7.02 32.25
CA VAL A 392 -2.24 7.05 31.43
C VAL A 392 -2.47 5.68 30.78
N GLN A 393 -3.62 5.06 31.10
CA GLN A 393 -4.01 3.81 30.47
C GLN A 393 -4.40 4.03 29.01
N ASN A 394 -3.80 3.23 28.10
CA ASN A 394 -4.22 2.95 26.72
C ASN A 394 -3.85 4.00 25.68
N ILE A 395 -2.71 3.83 24.99
CA ILE A 395 -2.12 4.89 24.13
C ILE A 395 -2.38 4.74 22.64
N ILE A 396 -2.97 3.65 22.16
CA ILE A 396 -2.98 3.41 20.72
C ILE A 396 -4.31 2.82 20.26
N ASP A 397 -4.95 3.53 19.33
CA ASP A 397 -6.13 3.08 18.58
C ASP A 397 -5.75 2.09 17.44
N TYR A 398 -4.51 2.17 16.94
CA TYR A 398 -3.93 1.34 15.87
C TYR A 398 -2.53 0.81 16.20
N GLY A 399 -2.37 -0.48 16.51
CA GLY A 399 -1.02 -1.06 16.53
C GLY A 399 -0.96 -2.54 16.27
N GLY A 400 -1.25 -2.86 15.01
CA GLY A 400 -0.83 -4.12 14.39
C GLY A 400 0.67 -4.14 14.08
N ALA A 401 1.05 -5.00 13.15
CA ALA A 401 2.38 -4.95 12.54
C ALA A 401 2.61 -3.60 11.85
N VAL A 402 3.88 -3.27 11.60
CA VAL A 402 4.20 -2.19 10.65
C VAL A 402 3.51 -2.49 9.31
N SER A 403 2.81 -1.51 8.76
CA SER A 403 1.95 -1.69 7.59
C SER A 403 2.78 -1.81 6.33
N THR A 404 2.39 -2.68 5.41
CA THR A 404 3.00 -2.73 4.06
C THR A 404 2.30 -1.77 3.10
N ASP A 405 1.16 -1.18 3.49
CA ASP A 405 0.42 -0.26 2.63
C ASP A 405 1.18 1.05 2.44
N GLY A 406 1.32 1.47 1.19
CA GLY A 406 2.09 2.65 0.81
C GLY A 406 3.62 2.50 0.91
N ARG A 407 4.15 1.36 1.38
CA ARG A 407 5.60 1.16 1.54
C ARG A 407 6.35 1.40 0.23
N GLY A 408 7.41 2.20 0.31
CA GLY A 408 8.30 2.50 -0.82
C GLY A 408 7.92 3.71 -1.68
N ARG A 409 6.96 4.55 -1.27
CA ARG A 409 6.52 5.75 -2.02
C ARG A 409 7.51 6.92 -1.99
N LEU A 410 8.78 6.66 -2.28
CA LEU A 410 9.89 7.63 -2.20
C LEU A 410 10.16 8.38 -3.54
N ASN A 411 9.57 7.97 -4.66
CA ASN A 411 9.73 8.64 -5.97
C ASN A 411 8.82 9.86 -6.18
N LYS A 412 8.47 10.55 -5.09
CA LYS A 412 7.53 11.67 -5.10
C LYS A 412 8.20 12.93 -4.57
N PHE A 413 7.53 14.07 -4.67
CA PHE A 413 8.01 15.35 -4.15
C PHE A 413 8.21 15.36 -2.61
N PHE A 414 7.77 14.31 -1.93
CA PHE A 414 7.79 14.15 -0.47
C PHE A 414 9.20 14.12 0.15
N SER A 415 10.24 14.11 -0.68
CA SER A 415 11.63 14.07 -0.29
C SER A 415 12.22 15.48 -0.27
N LEU A 416 12.28 16.08 0.91
CA LEU A 416 13.06 17.30 1.14
C LEU A 416 14.21 16.95 2.08
N SER A 417 15.40 17.45 1.78
CA SER A 417 16.56 17.31 2.66
C SER A 417 16.42 18.11 3.96
N GLU A 418 15.28 18.73 4.27
CA GLU A 418 15.15 19.70 5.35
C GLU A 418 15.67 19.20 6.70
N VAL A 419 15.21 18.02 7.14
CA VAL A 419 15.67 17.45 8.41
C VAL A 419 17.17 17.19 8.35
N TYR A 420 17.67 16.60 7.26
CA TYR A 420 19.11 16.37 7.05
C TYR A 420 19.93 17.67 7.07
N ASP A 421 19.48 18.69 6.34
CA ASP A 421 20.13 19.98 6.16
C ASP A 421 20.18 20.75 7.47
N TYR A 422 19.13 20.67 8.30
CA TYR A 422 19.15 21.24 9.64
C TYR A 422 20.31 20.66 10.46
N TYR A 423 20.38 19.34 10.61
CA TYR A 423 21.47 18.73 11.40
C TYR A 423 22.84 18.96 10.76
N ARG A 424 22.93 18.96 9.42
CA ARG A 424 24.18 19.17 8.72
C ARG A 424 24.74 20.57 8.91
N TYR A 425 23.88 21.59 8.85
CA TYR A 425 24.31 23.00 8.73
C TYR A 425 23.99 23.86 9.95
N GLN A 426 22.93 23.57 10.71
CA GLN A 426 22.59 24.30 11.94
C GLN A 426 23.24 23.64 13.17
N GLU A 427 23.20 22.31 13.26
CA GLU A 427 23.87 21.56 14.34
C GLU A 427 25.36 21.27 14.06
N ASN A 428 25.84 21.64 12.88
CA ASN A 428 27.23 21.43 12.45
C ASN A 428 27.69 19.96 12.46
N MET A 429 26.77 18.99 12.37
CA MET A 429 27.15 17.59 12.20
C MET A 429 27.79 17.38 10.83
N SER A 430 28.86 16.61 10.73
CA SER A 430 29.45 16.19 9.46
C SER A 430 28.56 15.19 8.73
N ALA A 431 28.70 15.10 7.40
CA ALA A 431 27.98 14.10 6.61
C ALA A 431 28.31 12.66 7.05
N SER A 432 29.54 12.41 7.51
CA SER A 432 29.94 11.10 8.05
C SER A 432 29.31 10.78 9.40
N GLU A 433 29.14 11.77 10.27
CA GLU A 433 28.45 11.57 11.55
C GLU A 433 26.97 11.27 11.32
N LEU A 434 26.31 12.04 10.43
CA LEU A 434 24.92 11.78 10.06
C LEU A 434 24.72 10.41 9.41
N ALA A 435 25.61 10.00 8.50
CA ALA A 435 25.57 8.67 7.89
C ALA A 435 25.70 7.53 8.92
N GLN A 436 26.28 7.78 10.10
CA GLN A 436 26.40 6.78 11.17
C GLN A 436 25.15 6.71 12.05
N ILE A 437 24.53 7.85 12.37
CA ILE A 437 23.39 7.90 13.31
C ILE A 437 22.03 7.85 12.60
N ALA A 438 21.96 8.30 11.35
CA ALA A 438 20.76 8.35 10.51
C ALA A 438 21.10 8.00 9.04
N PRO A 439 21.55 6.76 8.77
CA PRO A 439 21.95 6.32 7.43
C PRO A 439 20.83 6.41 6.39
N ALA A 440 19.58 6.11 6.74
CA ALA A 440 18.48 6.14 5.77
C ALA A 440 18.07 7.57 5.41
N LEU A 441 18.02 8.48 6.38
CA LEU A 441 17.84 9.92 6.09
C LEU A 441 18.98 10.46 5.20
N THR A 442 20.21 10.03 5.46
CA THR A 442 21.37 10.43 4.64
C THR A 442 21.29 9.85 3.23
N ALA A 443 20.86 8.60 3.09
CA ALA A 443 20.61 7.97 1.81
C ALA A 443 19.54 8.75 1.03
N GLU A 444 18.43 9.12 1.68
CA GLU A 444 17.39 9.91 1.02
C GLU A 444 17.92 11.29 0.59
N ALA A 445 18.62 12.00 1.47
CA ALA A 445 19.16 13.33 1.18
C ALA A 445 20.16 13.32 0.01
N THR A 446 20.85 12.20 -0.25
CA THR A 446 21.80 12.04 -1.36
C THR A 446 21.15 11.52 -2.66
N HIS A 447 19.88 11.11 -2.62
CA HIS A 447 19.16 10.50 -3.74
C HIS A 447 17.80 11.14 -4.01
N LEU A 448 17.59 12.37 -3.53
CA LEU A 448 16.37 13.15 -3.76
C LEU A 448 15.94 13.16 -5.23
N ASN A 449 14.65 13.38 -5.47
CA ASN A 449 14.20 13.75 -6.80
C ASN A 449 14.68 15.15 -7.17
N ALA A 450 15.01 15.34 -8.45
CA ALA A 450 15.20 16.69 -8.98
C ALA A 450 13.86 17.45 -8.94
N PRO A 451 13.86 18.79 -8.96
CA PRO A 451 12.64 19.60 -8.96
C PRO A 451 11.64 19.23 -10.08
N GLU A 452 12.13 18.74 -11.23
CA GLU A 452 11.32 18.02 -12.21
C GLU A 452 11.66 16.53 -12.18
N TYR A 453 10.66 15.67 -11.99
CA TYR A 453 10.84 14.24 -11.79
C TYR A 453 9.71 13.42 -12.44
N TYR A 454 9.79 12.10 -12.35
CA TYR A 454 8.74 11.21 -12.84
C TYR A 454 8.05 10.49 -11.69
N THR A 455 6.73 10.43 -11.77
CA THR A 455 5.87 9.59 -10.95
C THR A 455 5.20 8.63 -11.90
N GLY A 456 5.67 7.38 -11.90
CA GLY A 456 5.33 6.43 -12.93
C GLY A 456 5.85 6.90 -14.29
N THR A 457 4.92 7.10 -15.22
CA THR A 457 5.24 7.64 -16.56
C THR A 457 4.91 9.12 -16.70
N THR A 458 4.38 9.75 -15.65
CA THR A 458 3.95 11.14 -15.64
C THR A 458 5.08 12.03 -15.17
N LYS A 459 5.42 13.06 -15.95
CA LYS A 459 6.37 14.09 -15.52
C LYS A 459 5.69 15.02 -14.52
N MET A 460 6.31 15.19 -13.37
CA MET A 460 5.84 16.00 -12.24
C MET A 460 6.79 17.17 -11.98
N ASN A 461 6.27 18.19 -11.29
CA ASN A 461 7.02 19.35 -10.81
C ASN A 461 6.84 19.44 -9.30
N TYR A 462 7.93 19.67 -8.57
CA TYR A 462 7.93 19.81 -7.11
C TYR A 462 6.98 20.92 -6.63
N TRP A 463 6.88 22.03 -7.38
CA TRP A 463 6.08 23.19 -6.98
C TRP A 463 4.63 23.02 -7.41
N GLY A 464 3.77 22.79 -6.41
CA GLY A 464 2.35 22.49 -6.63
C GLY A 464 2.06 21.00 -6.87
N ALA A 465 3.02 20.11 -6.58
CA ALA A 465 2.75 18.69 -6.43
C ALA A 465 1.88 18.44 -5.19
N TYR A 466 1.02 17.44 -5.26
CA TYR A 466 0.12 17.03 -4.19
C TYR A 466 -0.11 15.51 -4.26
N SER A 467 -0.38 14.87 -3.12
CA SER A 467 -0.72 13.44 -3.07
C SER A 467 -2.22 13.15 -3.27
N ASP A 468 -3.06 14.15 -3.03
CA ASP A 468 -4.50 14.17 -3.29
C ASP A 468 -4.82 15.30 -4.28
N SER A 469 -6.03 15.42 -4.79
CA SER A 469 -6.52 16.46 -5.72
C SER A 469 -6.36 17.93 -5.26
N LYS A 470 -5.62 18.20 -4.18
CA LYS A 470 -5.43 19.49 -3.51
C LYS A 470 -4.12 19.51 -2.72
N ILE A 471 -3.55 20.70 -2.54
CA ILE A 471 -2.33 20.93 -1.75
C ILE A 471 -2.66 20.80 -0.28
N THR A 472 -2.29 19.66 0.30
CA THR A 472 -2.42 19.36 1.72
C THR A 472 -1.07 19.17 2.38
N GLU A 473 0.04 19.22 1.64
CA GLU A 473 1.38 19.01 2.15
C GLU A 473 2.12 20.35 2.38
N VAL A 474 2.74 20.47 3.55
CA VAL A 474 3.70 21.54 3.88
C VAL A 474 5.11 21.12 3.45
N GLY A 475 5.95 22.08 3.06
CA GLY A 475 7.38 21.84 2.81
C GLY A 475 7.87 22.25 1.43
N ALA A 476 6.99 22.40 0.42
CA ALA A 476 7.39 22.85 -0.92
C ALA A 476 8.20 24.14 -0.90
N GLU A 477 7.91 25.03 0.04
CA GLU A 477 8.59 26.29 0.31
C GLU A 477 9.98 26.17 0.94
N TYR A 478 10.42 24.98 1.39
CA TYR A 478 11.69 24.80 2.09
C TYR A 478 12.90 25.28 1.27
N TRP A 479 12.84 25.23 -0.05
CA TRP A 479 13.93 25.73 -0.91
C TRP A 479 14.25 27.22 -0.68
N LEU A 480 13.30 28.00 -0.14
CA LEU A 480 13.47 29.40 0.27
C LEU A 480 14.25 29.54 1.59
N SER A 481 14.37 28.45 2.36
CA SER A 481 15.04 28.35 3.67
C SER A 481 16.32 27.51 3.63
N ILE A 482 16.77 27.05 2.46
CA ILE A 482 17.98 26.23 2.34
C ILE A 482 19.20 26.98 2.89
N PRO A 483 20.00 26.38 3.79
CA PRO A 483 21.22 26.99 4.31
C PRO A 483 22.24 27.29 3.20
N ALA A 484 22.93 28.42 3.28
CA ALA A 484 23.96 28.81 2.31
C ALA A 484 25.05 27.74 2.10
N GLY A 485 25.38 26.95 3.13
CA GLY A 485 26.36 25.85 3.06
C GLY A 485 26.00 24.76 2.05
N LYS A 486 24.71 24.58 1.74
CA LYS A 486 24.20 23.60 0.77
C LYS A 486 24.74 23.84 -0.65
N ALA A 487 25.10 25.08 -0.99
CA ALA A 487 25.66 25.43 -2.30
C ALA A 487 26.93 24.63 -2.64
N ALA A 488 27.69 24.21 -1.62
CA ALA A 488 28.92 23.45 -1.77
C ALA A 488 28.69 21.92 -1.80
N ASP A 489 27.47 21.45 -1.51
CA ASP A 489 27.13 20.04 -1.37
C ASP A 489 26.17 19.57 -2.48
N ALA A 490 26.72 19.46 -3.70
CA ALA A 490 25.96 19.00 -4.86
C ALA A 490 25.53 17.52 -4.77
N ALA A 491 26.09 16.74 -3.83
CA ALA A 491 25.72 15.34 -3.65
C ALA A 491 24.32 15.19 -3.04
N THR A 492 23.84 16.21 -2.32
CA THR A 492 22.54 16.19 -1.65
C THR A 492 21.50 17.08 -2.35
N PHE A 493 21.73 17.36 -3.64
CA PHE A 493 20.77 18.03 -4.52
C PHE A 493 20.99 17.67 -6.01
N PRO A 494 20.06 16.94 -6.63
CA PRO A 494 20.10 16.71 -8.07
C PRO A 494 19.56 17.93 -8.82
N SER A 495 20.45 18.72 -9.42
CA SER A 495 20.08 19.93 -10.16
C SER A 495 19.54 19.67 -11.57
N THR A 496 19.67 18.44 -12.08
CA THR A 496 19.23 18.05 -13.42
C THR A 496 18.00 17.15 -13.32
N GLY A 497 16.92 17.54 -13.99
CA GLY A 497 15.73 16.70 -14.13
C GLY A 497 16.06 15.32 -14.70
N SER A 498 15.32 14.29 -14.30
CA SER A 498 15.54 12.95 -14.83
C SER A 498 15.26 12.92 -16.34
N ALA A 499 16.22 12.46 -17.13
CA ALA A 499 16.05 12.27 -18.56
C ALA A 499 15.23 11.01 -18.91
N SER A 500 14.97 10.15 -17.91
CA SER A 500 14.22 8.91 -18.08
C SER A 500 13.13 8.78 -17.01
N LYS A 501 12.03 8.13 -17.39
CA LYS A 501 11.01 7.65 -16.46
C LYS A 501 11.42 6.39 -15.71
N ASP A 502 12.55 5.79 -16.06
CA ASP A 502 13.05 4.57 -15.40
C ASP A 502 13.51 4.87 -13.97
N VAL A 503 13.26 3.94 -13.06
CA VAL A 503 13.63 4.05 -11.64
C VAL A 503 15.03 3.46 -11.45
N SER A 504 15.99 4.30 -11.08
CA SER A 504 17.40 3.90 -10.97
C SER A 504 17.69 3.10 -9.70
N PHE A 505 18.35 1.94 -9.82
CA PHE A 505 18.89 1.20 -8.67
C PHE A 505 20.04 1.95 -7.98
N ALA A 506 20.73 2.85 -8.69
CA ALA A 506 21.74 3.69 -8.06
C ALA A 506 21.11 4.76 -7.15
N GLN A 507 19.86 5.16 -7.42
CA GLN A 507 19.14 6.18 -6.68
C GLN A 507 18.25 5.58 -5.59
N PHE A 508 17.32 4.70 -5.97
CA PHE A 508 16.30 4.14 -5.08
C PHE A 508 16.52 2.66 -4.72
N GLY A 509 17.70 2.13 -5.06
CA GLY A 509 18.07 0.76 -4.74
C GLY A 509 18.78 0.65 -3.39
N THR A 510 18.36 -0.32 -2.59
CA THR A 510 18.91 -0.60 -1.27
C THR A 510 19.64 -1.94 -1.26
N VAL A 511 20.80 -1.99 -0.61
CA VAL A 511 21.52 -3.25 -0.32
C VAL A 511 21.06 -3.76 1.04
N LEU A 512 20.48 -4.95 1.08
CA LEU A 512 20.00 -5.59 2.31
C LEU A 512 21.02 -6.63 2.81
N ASP A 513 21.64 -7.36 1.89
CA ASP A 513 22.68 -8.35 2.18
C ASP A 513 24.03 -7.89 1.65
N ALA A 514 24.79 -7.17 2.47
CA ALA A 514 26.10 -6.64 2.11
C ALA A 514 27.18 -7.73 1.89
N ASP A 515 26.93 -8.98 2.32
CA ASP A 515 27.85 -10.10 2.03
C ASP A 515 27.74 -10.55 0.56
N HIS A 516 26.61 -10.28 -0.09
CA HIS A 516 26.29 -10.76 -1.43
C HIS A 516 25.90 -9.65 -2.42
N ALA A 517 25.73 -8.41 -1.98
CA ALA A 517 25.41 -7.29 -2.84
C ALA A 517 26.23 -6.04 -2.52
N THR A 518 26.51 -5.25 -3.54
CA THR A 518 27.25 -3.99 -3.42
C THR A 518 26.73 -2.95 -4.39
N LYS A 519 26.83 -1.69 -3.99
CA LYS A 519 26.61 -0.56 -4.89
C LYS A 519 27.81 -0.41 -5.84
N THR A 520 27.53 -0.10 -7.10
CA THR A 520 28.53 0.13 -8.16
C THR A 520 28.12 1.37 -8.97
N LYS A 521 28.99 1.83 -9.86
CA LYS A 521 28.67 2.91 -10.81
C LYS A 521 27.54 2.54 -11.79
N ASP A 522 27.31 1.25 -12.02
CA ASP A 522 26.33 0.74 -12.98
C ASP A 522 24.97 0.44 -12.32
N GLY A 523 24.83 0.69 -11.00
CA GLY A 523 23.69 0.30 -10.17
C GLY A 523 24.09 -0.69 -9.07
N LEU A 524 23.24 -1.66 -8.73
CA LEU A 524 23.54 -2.66 -7.69
C LEU A 524 24.03 -3.96 -8.33
N GLN A 525 25.14 -4.49 -7.84
CA GLN A 525 25.67 -5.79 -8.24
C GLN A 525 25.40 -6.82 -7.14
N VAL A 526 24.80 -7.94 -7.53
CA VAL A 526 24.47 -9.06 -6.66
C VAL A 526 25.26 -10.29 -7.11
N THR A 527 25.87 -10.98 -6.16
CA THR A 527 26.44 -12.31 -6.33
C THR A 527 25.38 -13.34 -5.96
N ALA A 528 25.07 -14.24 -6.88
CA ALA A 528 24.07 -15.27 -6.69
C ALA A 528 24.46 -16.21 -5.56
N VAL A 529 23.48 -16.56 -4.72
CA VAL A 529 23.62 -17.60 -3.69
C VAL A 529 23.05 -18.92 -4.20
N LYS A 530 23.37 -20.02 -3.53
CA LYS A 530 22.81 -21.33 -3.89
C LYS A 530 21.34 -21.46 -3.46
N ASP A 531 21.02 -20.95 -2.28
CA ASP A 531 19.71 -21.10 -1.65
C ASP A 531 19.27 -19.76 -1.03
N GLN A 532 18.01 -19.39 -1.24
CA GLN A 532 17.44 -18.15 -0.75
C GLN A 532 17.53 -18.03 0.79
N SER A 533 17.45 -19.15 1.50
CA SER A 533 17.56 -19.20 2.98
C SER A 533 18.92 -18.74 3.51
N SER A 534 19.95 -18.64 2.66
CA SER A 534 21.27 -18.11 3.04
C SER A 534 21.36 -16.58 3.01
N ILE A 535 20.32 -15.91 2.52
CA ILE A 535 20.27 -14.45 2.39
C ILE A 535 19.76 -13.84 3.69
N LYS A 536 20.52 -12.90 4.25
CA LYS A 536 20.23 -12.22 5.52
C LYS A 536 20.20 -10.70 5.37
N GLU A 537 19.69 -10.00 6.36
CA GLU A 537 19.74 -8.54 6.41
C GLU A 537 20.90 -8.05 7.29
N THR A 538 22.03 -7.82 6.65
CA THR A 538 23.33 -7.60 7.32
C THR A 538 23.38 -6.42 8.27
N GLU A 539 22.88 -5.24 7.87
CA GLU A 539 22.93 -4.05 8.70
C GLU A 539 21.95 -4.13 9.88
N TYR A 540 20.77 -4.72 9.70
CA TYR A 540 19.86 -4.98 10.81
C TYR A 540 20.49 -5.92 11.85
N ASP A 541 21.06 -7.05 11.42
CA ASP A 541 21.69 -8.02 12.32
C ASP A 541 22.86 -7.42 13.09
N LYS A 542 23.59 -6.48 12.47
CA LYS A 542 24.67 -5.73 13.10
C LYS A 542 24.16 -4.71 14.13
N LEU A 543 23.06 -4.01 13.82
CA LEU A 543 22.47 -3.02 14.73
C LEU A 543 21.73 -3.69 15.90
N TYR A 544 21.07 -4.82 15.67
CA TYR A 544 20.20 -5.51 16.62
C TYR A 544 20.60 -6.99 16.80
N PRO A 545 21.83 -7.31 17.24
CA PRO A 545 22.36 -8.68 17.27
C PRO A 545 21.66 -9.62 18.27
N LYS A 546 20.82 -9.07 19.16
CA LYS A 546 20.02 -9.84 20.13
C LYS A 546 18.61 -10.15 19.62
N ASP A 547 18.19 -9.56 18.51
CA ASP A 547 16.86 -9.78 17.96
C ASP A 547 16.78 -11.10 17.19
N THR A 548 16.19 -12.11 17.84
CA THR A 548 15.89 -13.43 17.28
C THR A 548 14.41 -13.63 16.94
N LYS A 549 13.57 -12.59 17.09
CA LYS A 549 12.11 -12.70 16.93
C LYS A 549 11.63 -12.09 15.61
N THR A 550 12.26 -11.00 15.17
CA THR A 550 11.86 -10.30 13.95
C THR A 550 12.24 -11.11 12.71
N VAL A 551 11.23 -11.54 11.93
CA VAL A 551 11.43 -12.27 10.67
C VAL A 551 11.87 -11.28 9.59
N ARG A 552 12.98 -11.60 8.90
CA ARG A 552 13.61 -10.75 7.88
C ARG A 552 14.55 -11.57 6.99
N GLY A 553 14.93 -11.01 5.85
CA GLY A 553 15.90 -11.59 4.91
C GLY A 553 15.26 -12.30 3.71
N GLY A 554 16.05 -13.08 2.98
CA GLY A 554 15.58 -13.74 1.76
C GLY A 554 15.64 -12.88 0.49
N SER A 555 16.08 -11.62 0.57
CA SER A 555 16.39 -10.75 -0.59
C SER A 555 17.72 -10.01 -0.39
N GLN A 556 18.55 -9.93 -1.43
CA GLN A 556 19.83 -9.21 -1.32
C GLN A 556 19.69 -7.71 -1.53
N ILE A 557 18.71 -7.29 -2.34
CA ILE A 557 18.47 -5.88 -2.67
C ILE A 557 16.98 -5.58 -2.74
N ALA A 558 16.62 -4.29 -2.62
CA ALA A 558 15.28 -3.77 -2.89
C ALA A 558 15.34 -2.59 -3.87
N LEU A 559 14.21 -2.29 -4.53
CA LEU A 559 14.01 -1.08 -5.33
C LEU A 559 12.71 -0.41 -4.92
N ALA A 560 12.83 0.73 -4.24
CA ALA A 560 11.70 1.58 -3.87
C ALA A 560 11.31 2.53 -5.02
N GLY A 561 10.26 3.32 -4.83
CA GLY A 561 9.86 4.38 -5.75
C GLY A 561 9.19 3.86 -7.03
N LEU A 562 8.44 2.77 -6.92
CA LEU A 562 7.72 2.17 -8.05
C LEU A 562 6.28 2.68 -8.14
N GLU A 563 5.75 2.74 -9.36
CA GLU A 563 4.32 2.97 -9.62
C GLU A 563 3.82 1.92 -10.61
N LYS A 564 3.69 0.69 -10.12
CA LYS A 564 3.36 -0.45 -10.97
C LYS A 564 1.90 -0.37 -11.42
N PRO A 565 1.60 -0.68 -12.70
CA PRO A 565 0.23 -0.70 -13.18
C PRO A 565 -0.56 -1.85 -12.53
N THR A 566 -1.87 -1.66 -12.34
CA THR A 566 -2.76 -2.70 -11.79
C THR A 566 -2.87 -3.90 -12.71
N ASP A 567 -2.75 -3.70 -14.03
CA ASP A 567 -2.63 -4.76 -15.02
C ASP A 567 -1.37 -4.59 -15.87
N GLY A 568 -0.65 -5.69 -16.12
CA GLY A 568 0.49 -5.68 -17.05
C GLY A 568 1.82 -6.06 -16.41
N ALA A 569 2.89 -5.48 -16.94
CA ALA A 569 4.26 -5.91 -16.69
C ALA A 569 5.15 -4.74 -16.27
N PHE A 570 6.17 -5.06 -15.49
CA PHE A 570 7.30 -4.20 -15.22
C PHE A 570 8.57 -4.84 -15.80
N ALA A 571 9.65 -4.09 -15.96
CA ALA A 571 10.89 -4.64 -16.50
C ALA A 571 12.11 -4.17 -15.74
N LEU A 572 13.18 -4.96 -15.79
CA LEU A 572 14.47 -4.66 -15.17
C LEU A 572 15.54 -4.62 -16.24
N LYS A 573 16.27 -3.51 -16.30
CA LYS A 573 17.51 -3.39 -17.05
C LYS A 573 18.65 -3.99 -16.24
N LEU A 574 19.15 -5.14 -16.67
CA LEU A 574 20.17 -5.91 -15.96
C LEU A 574 21.19 -6.55 -16.92
N LYS A 575 22.30 -7.02 -16.37
CA LYS A 575 23.29 -7.87 -17.07
C LYS A 575 23.75 -9.00 -16.16
N THR A 576 24.12 -10.13 -16.72
CA THR A 576 24.51 -11.34 -15.98
C THR A 576 25.81 -11.93 -16.54
N THR A 577 26.53 -12.69 -15.70
CA THR A 577 27.71 -13.48 -16.11
C THR A 577 27.42 -14.96 -16.34
N GLY A 578 26.20 -15.41 -16.01
CA GLY A 578 25.76 -16.79 -16.07
C GLY A 578 24.23 -16.87 -15.97
N VAL A 579 23.69 -18.08 -16.14
CA VAL A 579 22.27 -18.35 -15.92
C VAL A 579 22.00 -18.30 -14.41
N ALA A 580 20.93 -17.61 -14.02
CA ALA A 580 20.49 -17.49 -12.63
C ALA A 580 18.96 -17.48 -12.57
N LYS A 581 18.39 -17.61 -11.37
CA LYS A 581 16.99 -17.29 -11.11
C LYS A 581 16.91 -15.99 -10.34
N LEU A 582 16.02 -15.11 -10.76
CA LEU A 582 15.60 -13.92 -10.04
C LEU A 582 14.27 -14.20 -9.37
N LEU A 583 14.25 -14.13 -8.04
CA LEU A 583 13.03 -14.17 -7.25
C LEU A 583 12.63 -12.72 -6.96
N VAL A 584 11.37 -12.39 -7.21
CA VAL A 584 10.79 -11.07 -6.89
C VAL A 584 9.76 -11.26 -5.79
N SER A 585 9.94 -10.55 -4.70
CA SER A 585 9.14 -10.65 -3.48
C SER A 585 8.44 -9.33 -3.15
N ARG A 586 7.31 -9.44 -2.45
CA ARG A 586 6.54 -8.28 -1.95
C ARG A 586 7.10 -7.67 -0.67
N ASP A 587 7.92 -8.44 0.06
CA ASP A 587 8.55 -8.04 1.33
C ASP A 587 9.93 -8.69 1.44
N ASN A 588 10.76 -8.22 2.36
CA ASN A 588 12.07 -8.80 2.70
C ASN A 588 11.91 -10.03 3.59
N GLN A 589 11.18 -11.03 3.10
CA GLN A 589 11.03 -12.34 3.73
C GLN A 589 11.09 -13.45 2.67
N PRO A 590 11.65 -14.64 2.99
CA PRO A 590 11.91 -15.68 2.00
C PRO A 590 10.63 -16.30 1.41
N ASP A 591 9.51 -16.29 2.13
CA ASP A 591 8.25 -16.89 1.70
C ASP A 591 7.33 -15.93 0.91
N GLN A 592 7.82 -14.73 0.58
CA GLN A 592 7.04 -13.66 -0.04
C GLN A 592 7.24 -13.53 -1.55
N VAL A 593 7.90 -14.52 -2.18
CA VAL A 593 8.15 -14.57 -3.63
C VAL A 593 6.83 -14.66 -4.38
N TYR A 594 6.59 -13.71 -5.28
CA TYR A 594 5.41 -13.72 -6.15
C TYR A 594 5.76 -13.87 -7.63
N GLN A 595 7.03 -13.71 -8.02
CA GLN A 595 7.54 -14.05 -9.35
C GLN A 595 8.90 -14.73 -9.29
N THR A 596 9.13 -15.66 -10.21
CA THR A 596 10.43 -16.27 -10.45
C THR A 596 10.75 -16.23 -11.94
N LEU A 597 11.89 -15.62 -12.28
CA LEU A 597 12.36 -15.49 -13.66
C LEU A 597 13.68 -16.24 -13.79
N THR A 598 13.87 -17.00 -14.86
CA THR A 598 15.20 -17.48 -15.24
C THR A 598 15.88 -16.35 -16.00
N LEU A 599 16.99 -15.85 -15.48
CA LEU A 599 17.84 -14.89 -16.18
C LEU A 599 18.84 -15.63 -17.08
N PRO A 600 18.94 -15.27 -18.38
CA PRO A 600 19.94 -15.85 -19.28
C PRO A 600 21.35 -15.41 -18.88
N ASN A 601 22.38 -16.04 -19.45
CA ASN A 601 23.72 -15.47 -19.47
C ASN A 601 23.79 -14.37 -20.54
N THR A 602 23.84 -13.10 -20.14
CA THR A 602 23.91 -11.99 -21.09
C THR A 602 25.34 -11.68 -21.55
N HIS A 603 26.34 -12.43 -21.07
CA HIS A 603 27.75 -12.15 -21.32
C HIS A 603 28.14 -10.70 -20.99
N ASN A 604 27.64 -10.20 -19.85
CA ASN A 604 27.79 -8.82 -19.40
C ASN A 604 27.20 -7.74 -20.33
N GLN A 605 26.32 -8.11 -21.27
CA GLN A 605 25.55 -7.15 -22.07
C GLN A 605 24.24 -6.77 -21.36
N TRP A 606 23.80 -5.53 -21.57
CA TRP A 606 22.54 -5.07 -21.01
C TRP A 606 21.34 -5.71 -21.69
N LEU A 607 20.42 -6.21 -20.87
CA LEU A 607 19.14 -6.79 -21.27
C LEU A 607 18.03 -6.11 -20.45
N THR A 608 16.82 -6.00 -21.01
CA THR A 608 15.65 -5.51 -20.26
C THR A 608 14.62 -6.61 -20.15
N VAL A 609 14.56 -7.26 -18.98
CA VAL A 609 13.74 -8.45 -18.73
C VAL A 609 12.41 -8.03 -18.09
N ALA A 610 11.30 -8.39 -18.72
CA ALA A 610 9.96 -8.06 -18.23
C ALA A 610 9.37 -9.18 -17.37
N TYR A 611 8.57 -8.80 -16.37
CA TYR A 611 7.83 -9.70 -15.50
C TYR A 611 6.44 -9.14 -15.17
N PRO A 612 5.43 -10.00 -14.98
CA PRO A 612 4.09 -9.55 -14.62
C PRO A 612 4.07 -8.97 -13.21
N THR A 613 3.28 -7.93 -13.01
CA THR A 613 3.13 -7.26 -11.71
C THR A 613 2.06 -7.93 -10.85
N LEU A 614 2.12 -7.71 -9.52
CA LEU A 614 1.13 -8.18 -8.56
C LEU A 614 0.02 -7.13 -8.36
N ASN A 615 -0.87 -6.98 -9.36
CA ASN A 615 -2.01 -6.06 -9.31
C ASN A 615 -1.66 -4.60 -8.95
N GLY A 616 -0.48 -4.10 -9.32
CA GLY A 616 -0.07 -2.70 -9.12
C GLY A 616 0.17 -2.23 -7.69
N ASN A 617 -0.03 -3.07 -6.67
CA ASN A 617 -0.11 -2.62 -5.27
C ASN A 617 1.23 -2.37 -4.55
N ALA A 618 2.37 -2.66 -5.16
CA ALA A 618 3.67 -2.51 -4.48
C ALA A 618 4.47 -1.33 -5.05
N ASN A 619 4.81 -0.35 -4.21
CA ASN A 619 5.71 0.76 -4.55
C ASN A 619 7.19 0.40 -4.30
N ILE A 620 7.45 -0.84 -3.91
CA ILE A 620 8.77 -1.42 -3.70
C ILE A 620 8.76 -2.88 -4.17
N ASP A 621 9.88 -3.35 -4.71
CA ASP A 621 10.13 -4.78 -4.96
C ASP A 621 11.43 -5.23 -4.31
N PHE A 622 11.44 -6.48 -3.86
CA PHE A 622 12.58 -7.14 -3.24
C PHE A 622 13.11 -8.21 -4.19
N PHE A 623 14.43 -8.30 -4.34
CA PHE A 623 15.07 -9.17 -5.31
C PHE A 623 16.05 -10.13 -4.67
N ALA A 624 15.85 -11.42 -4.97
CA ALA A 624 16.79 -12.46 -4.64
C ALA A 624 17.39 -13.08 -5.90
N VAL A 625 18.72 -13.22 -5.95
CA VAL A 625 19.41 -13.92 -7.05
C VAL A 625 19.95 -15.25 -6.55
N VAL A 626 19.49 -16.34 -7.17
CA VAL A 626 19.96 -17.70 -6.87
C VAL A 626 20.51 -18.40 -8.10
N ALA A 627 21.57 -19.19 -7.95
CA ALA A 627 22.16 -19.97 -9.04
C ALA A 627 22.85 -21.23 -8.52
N ASP A 628 22.77 -22.31 -9.30
CA ASP A 628 23.53 -23.54 -9.01
C ASP A 628 25.03 -23.38 -9.26
N GLN A 629 25.39 -22.50 -10.21
CA GLN A 629 26.78 -22.20 -10.52
C GLN A 629 27.35 -21.19 -9.53
N PRO A 630 28.56 -21.43 -8.98
CA PRO A 630 29.20 -20.46 -8.10
C PRO A 630 29.62 -19.21 -8.89
N LYS A 631 29.60 -18.05 -8.23
CA LYS A 631 30.10 -16.76 -8.74
C LYS A 631 29.33 -16.16 -9.94
N VAL A 632 28.08 -16.57 -10.16
CA VAL A 632 27.20 -15.83 -11.07
C VAL A 632 26.90 -14.47 -10.44
N THR A 633 27.05 -13.41 -11.23
CA THR A 633 26.76 -12.04 -10.79
C THR A 633 25.69 -11.43 -11.69
N VAL A 634 24.77 -10.69 -11.09
CA VAL A 634 23.75 -9.91 -11.77
C VAL A 634 23.93 -8.45 -11.38
N THR A 635 24.02 -7.55 -12.37
CA THR A 635 24.06 -6.10 -12.11
C THR A 635 22.75 -5.48 -12.58
N PHE A 636 22.04 -4.82 -11.67
CA PHE A 636 20.77 -4.14 -11.87
C PHE A 636 21.01 -2.64 -12.05
N ALA A 637 20.56 -2.08 -13.17
CA ALA A 637 20.69 -0.65 -13.44
C ALA A 637 19.42 0.13 -13.14
N ALA A 638 18.27 -0.34 -13.62
CA ALA A 638 17.01 0.37 -13.48
C ALA A 638 15.78 -0.55 -13.60
N GLY A 639 14.70 -0.18 -12.92
CA GLY A 639 13.35 -0.61 -13.23
C GLY A 639 12.75 0.25 -14.35
N SER A 640 12.01 -0.36 -15.27
CA SER A 640 11.46 0.31 -16.46
C SER A 640 9.99 -0.04 -16.66
N TYR A 641 9.18 1.01 -16.83
CA TYR A 641 7.76 0.88 -17.16
C TYR A 641 7.59 0.37 -18.59
N THR A 642 6.80 -0.68 -18.76
CA THR A 642 6.58 -1.30 -20.07
C THR A 642 5.10 -1.54 -20.33
N ASP A 643 4.68 -1.25 -21.55
CA ASP A 643 3.35 -1.63 -22.02
C ASP A 643 3.34 -3.13 -22.32
N LYS A 644 2.29 -3.84 -21.89
CA LYS A 644 2.05 -5.24 -22.18
C LYS A 644 2.01 -5.50 -23.69
N ALA A 645 1.46 -4.58 -24.47
CA ALA A 645 1.39 -4.71 -25.93
C ALA A 645 2.77 -4.65 -26.62
N ALA A 646 3.76 -4.04 -25.97
CA ALA A 646 5.12 -3.93 -26.49
C ALA A 646 6.00 -5.16 -26.19
N LEU A 647 5.51 -6.11 -25.39
CA LEU A 647 6.28 -7.30 -25.03
C LEU A 647 6.28 -8.35 -26.14
N PRO A 648 7.39 -9.07 -26.34
CA PRO A 648 7.36 -10.34 -27.06
C PRO A 648 6.42 -11.32 -26.35
N GLN A 649 5.79 -12.20 -27.12
CA GLN A 649 4.93 -13.26 -26.57
C GLN A 649 5.43 -14.62 -27.04
N ILE A 650 5.74 -15.50 -26.09
CA ILE A 650 6.11 -16.88 -26.37
C ILE A 650 4.82 -17.70 -26.49
N GLY A 651 4.66 -18.40 -27.61
CA GLY A 651 3.44 -19.14 -27.95
C GLY A 651 3.13 -20.31 -27.01
N GLU A 652 1.89 -20.79 -27.11
CA GLU A 652 1.33 -21.84 -26.25
C GLU A 652 1.98 -23.23 -26.41
N THR A 653 2.80 -23.43 -27.45
CA THR A 653 3.55 -24.68 -27.65
C THR A 653 4.75 -24.81 -26.72
N ALA A 654 5.24 -23.72 -26.14
CA ALA A 654 6.21 -23.75 -25.04
C ALA A 654 5.47 -24.04 -23.72
N LYS A 655 5.19 -25.32 -23.49
CA LYS A 655 4.42 -25.84 -22.36
C LYS A 655 4.97 -27.20 -21.93
N ASP A 656 4.51 -27.67 -20.78
CA ASP A 656 4.93 -28.96 -20.24
C ASP A 656 4.75 -30.09 -21.25
N ALA A 657 5.79 -30.93 -21.38
CA ALA A 657 5.82 -32.01 -22.33
C ALA A 657 6.41 -33.28 -21.71
N VAL A 658 6.07 -34.43 -22.28
CA VAL A 658 6.59 -35.73 -21.88
C VAL A 658 7.29 -36.37 -23.09
N VAL A 659 8.38 -37.08 -22.85
CA VAL A 659 9.12 -37.82 -23.89
C VAL A 659 9.63 -39.15 -23.32
N PHE A 660 9.67 -40.19 -24.14
CA PHE A 660 10.18 -41.49 -23.71
C PHE A 660 11.69 -41.58 -23.87
N LEU A 661 12.33 -42.34 -22.97
CA LEU A 661 13.76 -42.61 -23.06
C LEU A 661 14.13 -43.13 -24.47
N GLY A 662 15.13 -42.51 -25.10
CA GLY A 662 15.55 -42.86 -26.46
C GLY A 662 14.66 -42.37 -27.61
N GLN A 663 13.53 -41.69 -27.35
CA GLN A 663 12.72 -41.05 -28.40
C GLN A 663 13.09 -39.58 -28.57
N THR A 664 12.93 -39.02 -29.77
CA THR A 664 13.23 -37.61 -30.02
C THR A 664 12.00 -36.75 -29.75
N LEU A 665 12.05 -35.89 -28.74
CA LEU A 665 11.12 -34.79 -28.54
C LEU A 665 11.27 -33.80 -29.69
N ASN A 666 10.14 -33.38 -30.28
CA ASN A 666 10.07 -32.29 -31.25
C ASN A 666 8.93 -31.35 -30.84
N LEU A 667 9.24 -30.11 -30.50
CA LEU A 667 8.23 -29.06 -30.24
C LEU A 667 8.49 -27.87 -31.17
N ASP A 668 7.47 -27.44 -31.90
CA ASP A 668 7.53 -26.23 -32.71
C ASP A 668 7.10 -25.03 -31.87
N LEU A 669 8.09 -24.32 -31.35
CA LEU A 669 7.90 -23.13 -30.53
C LEU A 669 7.74 -21.91 -31.42
N THR A 670 6.84 -21.00 -31.05
CA THR A 670 6.62 -19.74 -31.75
C THR A 670 6.80 -18.58 -30.79
N ALA A 671 7.17 -17.42 -31.34
CA ALA A 671 7.10 -16.16 -30.62
C ALA A 671 6.59 -15.06 -31.54
N THR A 672 5.71 -14.21 -31.04
CA THR A 672 5.20 -13.02 -31.75
C THR A 672 5.79 -11.77 -31.12
N ASN A 673 5.85 -10.68 -31.89
CA ASN A 673 6.54 -9.45 -31.50
C ASN A 673 7.96 -9.73 -30.97
N ALA A 674 8.66 -10.67 -31.61
CA ALA A 674 9.99 -11.12 -31.26
C ALA A 674 10.87 -11.15 -32.52
N THR A 675 12.11 -10.69 -32.38
CA THR A 675 13.15 -10.81 -33.42
C THR A 675 13.91 -12.12 -33.29
N SER A 676 13.90 -12.74 -32.11
CA SER A 676 14.54 -14.04 -31.87
C SER A 676 13.86 -14.82 -30.75
N LEU A 677 13.95 -16.14 -30.84
CA LEU A 677 13.54 -17.12 -29.83
C LEU A 677 14.73 -18.07 -29.57
N THR A 678 15.20 -18.18 -28.34
CA THR A 678 16.43 -18.92 -28.00
C THR A 678 16.24 -19.83 -26.78
N LEU A 679 17.04 -20.90 -26.69
CA LEU A 679 17.08 -21.79 -25.54
C LEU A 679 18.06 -21.22 -24.51
N VAL A 680 17.57 -20.90 -23.32
CA VAL A 680 18.36 -20.33 -22.21
C VAL A 680 18.93 -21.44 -21.33
N ASP A 681 18.07 -22.38 -20.94
CA ASP A 681 18.43 -23.50 -20.07
C ASP A 681 17.63 -24.74 -20.46
N GLY A 682 18.23 -25.92 -20.27
CA GLY A 682 17.62 -27.20 -20.62
C GLY A 682 18.58 -28.37 -20.44
N PRO A 683 18.07 -29.62 -20.50
CA PRO A 683 18.90 -30.80 -20.33
C PRO A 683 19.97 -30.91 -21.41
N LYS A 684 21.10 -31.53 -21.06
CA LYS A 684 22.23 -31.72 -21.97
C LYS A 684 21.77 -32.37 -23.29
N GLY A 685 22.17 -31.77 -24.40
CA GLY A 685 21.83 -32.23 -25.75
C GLY A 685 20.51 -31.69 -26.31
N MET A 686 19.74 -30.91 -25.53
CA MET A 686 18.58 -30.19 -26.05
C MET A 686 19.05 -29.01 -26.91
N THR A 687 18.39 -28.81 -28.05
CA THR A 687 18.70 -27.71 -28.98
C THR A 687 17.42 -27.04 -29.47
N LEU A 688 17.50 -25.74 -29.75
CA LEU A 688 16.43 -24.98 -30.39
C LEU A 688 16.95 -24.37 -31.69
N SER A 689 16.30 -24.67 -32.82
CA SER A 689 16.66 -24.09 -34.11
C SER A 689 16.19 -22.64 -34.24
N ALA A 690 16.76 -21.89 -35.19
CA ALA A 690 16.30 -20.55 -35.53
C ALA A 690 14.83 -20.49 -36.04
N THR A 691 14.28 -21.63 -36.50
CA THR A 691 12.87 -21.75 -36.90
C THR A 691 11.95 -22.08 -35.74
N GLY A 692 12.46 -22.11 -34.50
CA GLY A 692 11.68 -22.42 -33.30
C GLY A 692 11.51 -23.91 -33.00
N LYS A 693 12.24 -24.81 -33.69
CA LYS A 693 12.11 -26.25 -33.47
C LYS A 693 13.00 -26.70 -32.31
N LEU A 694 12.39 -27.01 -31.16
CA LEU A 694 13.06 -27.59 -30.00
C LEU A 694 13.19 -29.10 -30.20
N THR A 695 14.41 -29.63 -30.07
CA THR A 695 14.70 -31.05 -30.21
C THR A 695 15.55 -31.57 -29.05
N TRP A 696 15.21 -32.77 -28.57
CA TRP A 696 15.97 -33.43 -27.51
C TRP A 696 15.71 -34.95 -27.51
N GLN A 697 16.74 -35.75 -27.24
CA GLN A 697 16.61 -37.18 -27.02
C GLN A 697 17.11 -37.52 -25.61
N PRO A 698 16.21 -37.80 -24.65
CA PRO A 698 16.62 -38.16 -23.29
C PRO A 698 17.41 -39.46 -23.23
N THR A 699 18.43 -39.46 -22.38
CA THR A 699 19.24 -40.64 -22.04
C THR A 699 19.00 -41.13 -20.61
N SER A 700 18.24 -40.39 -19.79
CA SER A 700 17.87 -40.74 -18.43
C SER A 700 16.48 -40.19 -18.09
N THR A 701 15.74 -40.91 -17.26
CA THR A 701 14.43 -40.49 -16.76
C THR A 701 14.55 -39.33 -15.78
N GLY A 702 13.54 -38.47 -15.72
CA GLY A 702 13.49 -37.34 -14.80
C GLY A 702 12.70 -36.16 -15.36
N THR A 703 12.47 -35.16 -14.52
CA THR A 703 11.81 -33.91 -14.90
C THR A 703 12.86 -32.83 -15.09
N TYR A 704 12.87 -32.21 -16.27
CA TYR A 704 13.87 -31.22 -16.65
C TYR A 704 13.19 -29.87 -16.92
N PRO A 705 13.53 -28.80 -16.20
CA PRO A 705 13.08 -27.47 -16.57
C PRO A 705 13.73 -27.07 -17.91
N VAL A 706 12.97 -26.42 -18.77
CA VAL A 706 13.41 -25.86 -20.04
C VAL A 706 12.98 -24.41 -20.06
N THR A 707 13.94 -23.51 -20.22
CA THR A 707 13.69 -22.08 -20.33
C THR A 707 13.99 -21.61 -21.74
N VAL A 708 13.03 -20.91 -22.35
CA VAL A 708 13.22 -20.19 -23.60
C VAL A 708 13.06 -18.69 -23.41
N GLU A 709 13.77 -17.93 -24.23
CA GLU A 709 13.74 -16.48 -24.25
C GLU A 709 13.27 -15.96 -25.59
N ALA A 710 12.34 -15.00 -25.57
CA ALA A 710 12.00 -14.18 -26.72
C ALA A 710 12.38 -12.72 -26.48
N THR A 711 13.03 -12.09 -27.46
CA THR A 711 13.39 -10.67 -27.42
C THR A 711 13.01 -9.97 -28.72
N ASN A 712 12.69 -8.68 -28.63
CA ASN A 712 12.54 -7.77 -29.78
C ASN A 712 13.63 -6.70 -29.84
N GLY A 713 14.71 -6.86 -29.07
CA GLY A 713 15.80 -5.89 -28.94
C GLY A 713 15.53 -4.76 -27.93
N GLN A 714 14.27 -4.50 -27.57
CA GLN A 714 13.90 -3.51 -26.54
C GLN A 714 13.47 -4.16 -25.22
N ARG A 715 12.78 -5.29 -25.31
CA ARG A 715 12.23 -6.06 -24.19
C ARG A 715 12.48 -7.53 -24.40
N THR A 716 12.62 -8.24 -23.30
CA THR A 716 12.85 -9.67 -23.25
C THR A 716 11.89 -10.32 -22.26
N VAL A 717 11.31 -11.44 -22.67
CA VAL A 717 10.49 -12.30 -21.82
C VAL A 717 11.10 -13.70 -21.80
N THR A 718 11.03 -14.34 -20.64
CA THR A 718 11.47 -15.73 -20.46
C THR A 718 10.27 -16.57 -20.06
N LYS A 719 10.17 -17.78 -20.62
CA LYS A 719 9.16 -18.78 -20.24
C LYS A 719 9.86 -20.07 -19.87
N THR A 720 9.55 -20.57 -18.68
CA THR A 720 10.02 -21.87 -18.20
C THR A 720 8.85 -22.85 -18.23
N PHE A 721 9.09 -24.03 -18.80
CA PHE A 721 8.19 -25.17 -18.79
C PHE A 721 8.99 -26.43 -18.49
N THR A 722 8.34 -27.55 -18.24
CA THR A 722 8.98 -28.81 -17.87
C THR A 722 8.93 -29.82 -19.01
N VAL A 723 10.01 -30.58 -19.17
CA VAL A 723 10.04 -31.76 -20.03
C VAL A 723 10.34 -32.96 -19.15
N THR A 724 9.37 -33.86 -19.02
CA THR A 724 9.53 -35.09 -18.25
C THR A 724 9.94 -36.23 -19.17
N SER A 725 11.08 -36.85 -18.89
CA SER A 725 11.49 -38.09 -19.54
C SER A 725 11.07 -39.30 -18.73
N GLU A 726 10.29 -40.17 -19.36
CA GLU A 726 9.77 -41.38 -18.74
C GLU A 726 10.33 -42.65 -19.37
N LYS A 727 10.36 -43.73 -18.58
CA LYS A 727 10.87 -45.03 -19.03
C LYS A 727 10.03 -45.59 -20.19
N ASN A 728 8.71 -45.45 -20.11
CA ASN A 728 7.76 -45.92 -21.12
C ASN A 728 6.38 -45.24 -20.96
N ARG A 729 5.45 -45.57 -21.85
CA ARG A 729 4.07 -45.04 -21.87
C ARG A 729 3.25 -45.36 -20.61
N ILE A 730 3.50 -46.50 -19.96
CA ILE A 730 2.80 -46.90 -18.71
C ILE A 730 3.23 -46.00 -17.56
N GLN A 731 4.54 -45.82 -17.39
CA GLN A 731 5.10 -44.94 -16.36
C GLN A 731 4.66 -43.48 -16.59
N ALA A 732 4.62 -43.00 -17.83
CA ALA A 732 4.12 -41.67 -18.15
C ALA A 732 2.65 -41.45 -17.77
N TYR A 733 1.78 -42.43 -18.04
CA TYR A 733 0.40 -42.38 -17.58
C TYR A 733 0.32 -42.40 -16.05
N ASN A 734 1.06 -43.29 -15.40
CA ASN A 734 1.05 -43.41 -13.94
C ASN A 734 1.54 -42.15 -13.25
N GLN A 735 2.62 -41.53 -13.74
CA GLN A 735 3.14 -40.28 -13.22
C GLN A 735 2.09 -39.17 -13.33
N ALA A 736 1.44 -39.01 -14.49
CA ALA A 736 0.35 -38.06 -14.64
C ALA A 736 -0.80 -38.37 -13.66
N THR A 737 -1.17 -39.64 -13.49
CA THR A 737 -2.21 -40.04 -12.53
C THR A 737 -1.81 -39.74 -11.07
N THR A 738 -0.52 -39.80 -10.71
CA THR A 738 -0.06 -39.45 -9.36
C THR A 738 -0.13 -37.96 -9.04
N GLU A 739 -0.21 -37.08 -10.05
CA GLU A 739 -0.44 -35.64 -9.87
C GLU A 739 -1.87 -35.32 -9.37
N LEU A 740 -2.79 -36.28 -9.42
CA LEU A 740 -4.13 -36.11 -8.85
C LEU A 740 -4.03 -35.84 -7.35
N GLN A 741 -4.57 -34.71 -6.92
CA GLN A 741 -4.59 -34.35 -5.52
C GLN A 741 -5.37 -35.39 -4.69
N LYS A 742 -4.91 -35.62 -3.46
CA LYS A 742 -5.62 -36.50 -2.51
C LYS A 742 -7.00 -35.95 -2.14
N ALA A 743 -7.15 -34.63 -2.11
CA ALA A 743 -8.42 -33.95 -1.87
C ALA A 743 -9.49 -34.37 -2.90
N PRO A 744 -10.78 -34.40 -2.53
CA PRO A 744 -11.87 -34.70 -3.46
C PRO A 744 -12.00 -33.61 -4.53
N TYR A 745 -12.10 -34.03 -5.79
CA TYR A 745 -12.51 -33.16 -6.90
C TYR A 745 -14.03 -33.12 -7.00
N THR A 746 -14.56 -32.11 -7.67
CA THR A 746 -15.96 -32.13 -8.14
C THR A 746 -16.16 -33.31 -9.09
N THR A 747 -17.33 -33.94 -9.06
CA THR A 747 -17.57 -35.11 -9.93
C THR A 747 -17.62 -34.74 -11.41
N ALA A 748 -17.93 -33.49 -11.75
CA ALA A 748 -17.79 -32.99 -13.13
C ALA A 748 -16.32 -32.98 -13.59
N SER A 749 -15.41 -32.43 -12.77
CA SER A 749 -13.98 -32.42 -13.04
C SER A 749 -13.41 -33.84 -13.14
N MET A 750 -13.76 -34.70 -12.19
CA MET A 750 -13.29 -36.09 -12.19
C MET A 750 -13.82 -36.88 -13.40
N ALA A 751 -15.03 -36.60 -13.89
CA ALA A 751 -15.55 -37.22 -15.11
C ALA A 751 -14.74 -36.80 -16.36
N ALA A 752 -14.37 -35.52 -16.47
CA ALA A 752 -13.51 -35.04 -17.56
C ALA A 752 -12.11 -35.66 -17.50
N ILE A 753 -11.53 -35.74 -16.30
CA ILE A 753 -10.25 -36.42 -16.02
C ILE A 753 -10.33 -37.91 -16.42
N ASN A 754 -11.40 -38.61 -16.04
CA ASN A 754 -11.61 -40.02 -16.39
C ASN A 754 -11.73 -40.22 -17.90
N ALA A 755 -12.46 -39.34 -18.60
CA ALA A 755 -12.61 -39.42 -20.05
C ALA A 755 -11.26 -39.21 -20.77
N ALA A 756 -10.42 -38.29 -20.30
CA ALA A 756 -9.08 -38.08 -20.84
C ALA A 756 -8.14 -39.27 -20.52
N ALA A 757 -8.19 -39.79 -19.30
CA ALA A 757 -7.42 -40.98 -18.89
C ALA A 757 -7.73 -42.19 -19.79
N ALA A 758 -9.00 -42.43 -20.11
CA ALA A 758 -9.42 -43.54 -20.97
C ALA A 758 -8.82 -43.45 -22.39
N LYS A 759 -8.69 -42.24 -22.95
CA LYS A 759 -8.03 -42.03 -24.26
C LYS A 759 -6.55 -42.40 -24.21
N VAL A 760 -5.85 -42.03 -23.14
CA VAL A 760 -4.43 -42.40 -22.95
C VAL A 760 -4.30 -43.91 -22.85
N GLN A 761 -5.08 -44.55 -21.98
CA GLN A 761 -5.07 -45.99 -21.76
C GLN A 761 -5.30 -46.79 -23.06
N ALA A 762 -6.21 -46.34 -23.92
CA ALA A 762 -6.47 -46.97 -25.22
C ALA A 762 -5.28 -46.94 -26.18
N LEU A 763 -4.39 -45.96 -26.04
CA LEU A 763 -3.24 -45.75 -26.92
C LEU A 763 -1.93 -46.35 -26.39
N VAL A 764 -1.89 -46.81 -25.13
CA VAL A 764 -0.67 -47.35 -24.48
C VAL A 764 0.01 -48.43 -25.33
N LYS A 765 -0.75 -49.38 -25.88
CA LYS A 765 -0.20 -50.55 -26.61
C LYS A 765 -0.15 -50.38 -28.14
N THR A 766 -1.08 -49.63 -28.72
CA THR A 766 -1.35 -49.67 -30.18
C THR A 766 -1.33 -48.29 -30.84
N GLY A 767 -1.26 -47.20 -30.08
CA GLY A 767 -1.21 -45.84 -30.62
C GLY A 767 0.15 -45.49 -31.20
N THR A 768 0.20 -44.55 -32.15
CA THR A 768 1.45 -43.89 -32.53
C THR A 768 1.96 -43.02 -31.38
N ASP A 769 3.27 -42.73 -31.33
CA ASP A 769 3.84 -41.89 -30.27
C ASP A 769 3.20 -40.49 -30.24
N ALA A 770 2.93 -39.90 -31.41
CA ALA A 770 2.28 -38.60 -31.52
C ALA A 770 0.84 -38.61 -30.97
N GLN A 771 0.05 -39.65 -31.27
CA GLN A 771 -1.31 -39.79 -30.74
C GLN A 771 -1.31 -40.00 -29.23
N PHE A 772 -0.42 -40.86 -28.72
CA PHE A 772 -0.30 -41.09 -27.29
C PHE A 772 0.11 -39.81 -26.55
N GLN A 773 1.10 -39.07 -27.09
CA GLN A 773 1.57 -37.83 -26.49
C GLN A 773 0.49 -36.75 -26.46
N ALA A 774 -0.30 -36.61 -27.53
CA ALA A 774 -1.43 -35.69 -27.56
C ALA A 774 -2.48 -36.06 -26.50
N ALA A 775 -2.86 -37.33 -26.39
CA ALA A 775 -3.82 -37.79 -25.39
C ALA A 775 -3.29 -37.61 -23.95
N LEU A 776 -1.99 -37.84 -23.72
CA LEU A 776 -1.36 -37.64 -22.41
C LEU A 776 -1.37 -36.14 -22.04
N SER A 777 -1.09 -35.25 -23.00
CA SER A 777 -1.21 -33.80 -22.80
C SER A 777 -2.64 -33.37 -22.47
N ASP A 778 -3.66 -33.97 -23.11
CA ASP A 778 -5.06 -33.70 -22.78
C ASP A 778 -5.41 -34.19 -21.37
N TYR A 779 -4.82 -35.31 -20.93
CA TYR A 779 -5.04 -35.86 -19.59
C TYR A 779 -4.40 -35.00 -18.49
N THR A 780 -3.15 -34.60 -18.65
CA THR A 780 -2.49 -33.68 -17.69
C THR A 780 -3.20 -32.32 -17.66
N ALA A 781 -3.65 -31.80 -18.80
CA ALA A 781 -4.45 -30.59 -18.85
C ALA A 781 -5.80 -30.74 -18.10
N ALA A 782 -6.47 -31.89 -18.24
CA ALA A 782 -7.71 -32.16 -17.50
C ALA A 782 -7.48 -32.28 -15.98
N ILE A 783 -6.35 -32.85 -15.54
CA ILE A 783 -5.97 -32.90 -14.12
C ILE A 783 -5.72 -31.48 -13.59
N ALA A 784 -4.97 -30.67 -14.33
CA ALA A 784 -4.65 -29.30 -13.94
C ALA A 784 -5.89 -28.40 -13.88
N ALA A 785 -6.84 -28.59 -14.80
CA ALA A 785 -8.13 -27.89 -14.81
C ALA A 785 -9.14 -28.44 -13.77
N GLY A 786 -8.79 -29.51 -13.05
CA GLY A 786 -9.71 -30.15 -12.13
C GLY A 786 -10.03 -29.29 -10.90
N GLU A 787 -11.30 -29.04 -10.66
CA GLU A 787 -11.79 -28.28 -9.52
C GLU A 787 -11.87 -29.16 -8.26
N LEU A 788 -11.29 -28.70 -7.14
CA LEU A 788 -11.47 -29.32 -5.84
C LEU A 788 -12.85 -29.03 -5.28
N LEU A 789 -13.46 -30.01 -4.60
CA LEU A 789 -14.76 -29.80 -3.97
C LEU A 789 -14.65 -28.88 -2.74
N ASN A 790 -13.58 -29.02 -1.96
CA ASN A 790 -13.33 -28.29 -0.71
C ASN A 790 -11.86 -27.82 -0.61
N PRO A 791 -11.41 -26.88 -1.46
CA PRO A 791 -10.11 -26.24 -1.25
C PRO A 791 -10.12 -25.43 0.05
N THR A 792 -9.02 -25.48 0.81
CA THR A 792 -8.91 -24.82 2.12
C THR A 792 -7.72 -23.88 2.19
N LEU A 793 -7.85 -22.82 2.99
CA LEU A 793 -6.75 -21.97 3.43
C LEU A 793 -5.88 -22.70 4.48
N LYS A 794 -4.78 -22.08 4.91
CA LYS A 794 -3.85 -22.65 5.92
C LYS A 794 -4.53 -22.93 7.25
N ASP A 795 -5.53 -22.13 7.62
CA ASP A 795 -6.31 -22.27 8.86
C ASP A 795 -7.42 -23.34 8.77
N GLY A 796 -7.62 -23.94 7.59
CA GLY A 796 -8.63 -24.97 7.33
C GLY A 796 -10.01 -24.42 6.91
N SER A 797 -10.19 -23.11 6.81
CA SER A 797 -11.40 -22.51 6.25
C SER A 797 -11.47 -22.66 4.72
N LEU A 798 -12.64 -22.48 4.11
CA LEU A 798 -12.82 -22.60 2.66
C LEU A 798 -12.07 -21.50 1.91
N ALA A 799 -11.30 -21.87 0.89
CA ALA A 799 -10.53 -20.93 0.06
C ALA A 799 -11.37 -20.25 -1.03
N TYR A 800 -12.55 -19.73 -0.69
CA TYR A 800 -13.51 -19.18 -1.66
C TYR A 800 -13.00 -17.92 -2.38
N GLY A 801 -12.05 -17.18 -1.80
CA GLY A 801 -11.41 -16.04 -2.45
C GLY A 801 -10.33 -16.42 -3.48
N ALA A 802 -9.62 -17.53 -3.27
CA ALA A 802 -8.60 -18.03 -4.20
C ALA A 802 -9.17 -18.88 -5.35
N TYR A 803 -10.40 -19.38 -5.19
CA TYR A 803 -11.12 -20.19 -6.16
C TYR A 803 -12.43 -19.50 -6.55
N PRO A 804 -12.43 -18.58 -7.52
CA PRO A 804 -13.61 -17.75 -7.85
C PRO A 804 -14.83 -18.56 -8.32
N ASP A 805 -14.63 -19.78 -8.82
CA ASP A 805 -15.72 -20.68 -9.20
C ASP A 805 -16.40 -21.35 -7.99
N LEU A 806 -15.82 -21.22 -6.79
CA LEU A 806 -16.34 -21.84 -5.58
C LEU A 806 -17.59 -21.14 -5.04
N ALA A 807 -17.60 -19.80 -5.09
CA ALA A 807 -18.74 -18.99 -4.74
C ALA A 807 -18.71 -17.63 -5.45
N ALA A 808 -19.84 -17.20 -5.99
CA ALA A 808 -20.02 -15.86 -6.52
C ALA A 808 -20.29 -14.86 -5.37
N ALA A 809 -19.53 -13.77 -5.34
CA ALA A 809 -19.61 -12.71 -4.33
C ALA A 809 -20.48 -11.54 -4.81
N ASN A 810 -21.67 -11.39 -4.23
CA ASN A 810 -22.68 -10.41 -4.66
C ASN A 810 -23.13 -9.51 -3.50
N LEU A 811 -23.56 -8.30 -3.80
CA LEU A 811 -24.30 -7.44 -2.88
C LEU A 811 -25.80 -7.51 -3.19
N LEU A 812 -26.62 -7.26 -2.18
CA LEU A 812 -28.07 -7.12 -2.38
C LEU A 812 -28.40 -5.75 -2.99
N ASP A 813 -29.39 -5.72 -3.89
CA ASP A 813 -29.97 -4.47 -4.35
C ASP A 813 -30.63 -3.71 -3.18
N LYS A 814 -30.39 -2.40 -3.12
CA LYS A 814 -30.82 -1.55 -2.01
C LYS A 814 -32.34 -1.44 -1.87
N THR A 815 -33.09 -1.63 -2.95
CA THR A 815 -34.55 -1.40 -2.98
C THR A 815 -35.34 -2.69 -2.89
N THR A 816 -34.92 -3.69 -3.66
CA THR A 816 -35.61 -4.98 -3.79
C THR A 816 -35.10 -6.03 -2.81
N HIS A 817 -33.89 -5.83 -2.27
CA HIS A 817 -33.18 -6.80 -1.43
C HIS A 817 -32.93 -8.15 -2.13
N ALA A 818 -33.03 -8.19 -3.45
CA ALA A 818 -32.65 -9.34 -4.26
C ALA A 818 -31.13 -9.34 -4.48
N ILE A 819 -30.57 -10.52 -4.74
CA ILE A 819 -29.15 -10.67 -5.11
C ILE A 819 -28.93 -9.95 -6.45
N ASP A 820 -28.02 -8.97 -6.49
CA ASP A 820 -27.67 -8.24 -7.70
C ASP A 820 -26.31 -8.72 -8.23
N PRO A 821 -26.27 -9.54 -9.30
CA PRO A 821 -25.01 -10.04 -9.84
C PRO A 821 -24.15 -8.95 -10.50
N LYS A 822 -24.65 -7.73 -10.64
CA LYS A 822 -23.87 -6.58 -11.14
C LYS A 822 -23.13 -5.83 -10.03
N GLN A 823 -23.52 -6.04 -8.78
CA GLN A 823 -22.85 -5.46 -7.62
C GLN A 823 -22.09 -6.57 -6.90
N THR A 824 -20.77 -6.56 -7.02
CA THR A 824 -19.91 -7.59 -6.48
C THR A 824 -18.93 -7.02 -5.46
N PHE A 825 -18.33 -7.89 -4.66
CA PHE A 825 -17.25 -7.55 -3.73
C PHE A 825 -16.05 -8.48 -3.97
N SER A 826 -14.88 -8.09 -3.48
CA SER A 826 -13.65 -8.86 -3.65
C SER A 826 -13.53 -9.95 -2.60
N ALA A 827 -13.94 -11.18 -2.92
CA ALA A 827 -13.73 -12.33 -2.04
C ALA A 827 -12.24 -12.64 -1.80
N ALA A 828 -11.39 -12.41 -2.81
CA ALA A 828 -9.95 -12.64 -2.69
C ALA A 828 -9.29 -11.82 -1.56
N LYS A 829 -9.75 -10.57 -1.37
CA LYS A 829 -9.28 -9.65 -0.32
C LYS A 829 -9.88 -9.92 1.07
N LEU A 830 -10.74 -10.93 1.21
CA LEU A 830 -11.30 -11.35 2.50
C LEU A 830 -10.66 -12.65 3.01
N THR A 831 -9.67 -13.15 2.28
CA THR A 831 -8.97 -14.41 2.56
C THR A 831 -7.48 -14.29 2.19
N ASP A 832 -6.91 -13.08 2.20
CA ASP A 832 -5.52 -12.84 1.80
C ASP A 832 -4.55 -12.69 2.97
N ASP A 833 -5.02 -12.95 4.20
CA ASP A 833 -4.28 -12.83 5.47
C ASP A 833 -3.68 -11.42 5.65
N ASN A 834 -4.38 -10.39 5.16
CA ASN A 834 -4.03 -8.99 5.24
C ASN A 834 -5.20 -8.13 5.74
N GLN A 835 -5.14 -7.78 7.02
CA GLN A 835 -6.18 -6.98 7.67
C GLN A 835 -6.38 -5.56 7.07
N SER A 836 -5.40 -5.04 6.33
CA SER A 836 -5.46 -3.72 5.72
C SER A 836 -6.15 -3.72 4.34
N THR A 837 -6.24 -4.88 3.66
CA THR A 837 -7.08 -5.04 2.47
C THR A 837 -8.55 -5.18 2.87
N ILE A 838 -9.47 -4.86 1.95
CA ILE A 838 -10.91 -5.03 2.18
C ILE A 838 -11.63 -5.59 0.97
N GLY A 839 -12.67 -6.38 1.23
CA GLY A 839 -13.60 -6.87 0.22
C GLY A 839 -14.40 -5.76 -0.48
N GLY A 840 -14.45 -4.55 0.10
CA GLY A 840 -15.13 -3.37 -0.42
C GLY A 840 -16.00 -2.69 0.64
N ASP A 841 -16.50 -1.51 0.31
CA ASP A 841 -17.39 -0.73 1.17
C ASP A 841 -18.85 -1.11 0.91
N TRP A 842 -19.44 -1.94 1.77
CA TRP A 842 -20.76 -2.53 1.56
C TRP A 842 -21.85 -1.64 2.15
N HIS A 843 -22.72 -1.11 1.29
CA HIS A 843 -23.90 -0.33 1.72
C HIS A 843 -25.17 -1.17 1.83
N THR A 844 -25.09 -2.47 1.52
CA THR A 844 -26.14 -3.47 1.62
C THR A 844 -25.52 -4.80 2.08
N ALA A 845 -26.36 -5.77 2.47
CA ALA A 845 -25.86 -7.09 2.87
C ALA A 845 -25.15 -7.79 1.69
N ALA A 846 -24.12 -8.57 2.00
CA ALA A 846 -23.35 -9.35 1.04
C ALA A 846 -23.83 -10.80 1.01
N VAL A 847 -23.73 -11.46 -0.14
CA VAL A 847 -24.14 -12.85 -0.36
C VAL A 847 -23.06 -13.60 -1.15
N LEU A 848 -22.64 -14.74 -0.59
CA LEU A 848 -21.89 -15.77 -1.31
C LEU A 848 -22.89 -16.80 -1.87
N ASP A 849 -22.92 -16.94 -3.20
CA ASP A 849 -23.69 -17.97 -3.90
C ASP A 849 -22.76 -19.11 -4.34
N PHE A 850 -22.90 -20.28 -3.71
CA PHE A 850 -22.10 -21.47 -4.03
C PHE A 850 -22.55 -22.17 -5.33
N GLY A 851 -23.58 -21.68 -6.00
CA GLY A 851 -24.09 -22.20 -7.26
C GLY A 851 -25.17 -23.26 -7.08
N LYS A 852 -25.99 -23.46 -8.13
CA LYS A 852 -27.16 -24.36 -8.08
C LYS A 852 -26.84 -25.83 -7.83
N ASP A 853 -25.61 -26.24 -8.11
CA ASP A 853 -25.18 -27.64 -8.02
C ASP A 853 -24.51 -27.96 -6.67
N TYR A 854 -24.36 -26.96 -5.80
CA TYR A 854 -23.65 -27.09 -4.54
C TYR A 854 -24.43 -26.51 -3.37
N THR A 855 -24.13 -27.05 -2.19
CA THR A 855 -24.57 -26.51 -0.90
C THR A 855 -23.41 -26.60 0.10
N VAL A 856 -23.41 -25.75 1.12
CA VAL A 856 -22.38 -25.68 2.15
C VAL A 856 -22.99 -25.87 3.54
N THR A 857 -22.32 -26.65 4.38
CA THR A 857 -22.54 -26.70 5.83
C THR A 857 -21.44 -25.91 6.51
N LEU A 858 -21.78 -25.09 7.51
CA LEU A 858 -20.81 -24.26 8.25
C LEU A 858 -20.78 -24.65 9.74
N GLN A 859 -19.59 -24.66 10.33
CA GLN A 859 -19.36 -24.88 11.76
C GLN A 859 -19.08 -23.58 12.49
N SER A 860 -18.28 -22.70 11.87
CA SER A 860 -17.97 -21.38 12.41
C SER A 860 -17.62 -20.40 11.29
N VAL A 861 -17.58 -19.11 11.65
CA VAL A 861 -17.07 -18.03 10.81
C VAL A 861 -16.08 -17.21 11.64
N MET A 862 -14.96 -16.82 11.06
CA MET A 862 -14.09 -15.79 11.64
C MET A 862 -14.31 -14.47 10.91
N TYR A 863 -14.51 -13.41 11.68
CA TYR A 863 -14.51 -12.04 11.20
C TYR A 863 -13.27 -11.32 11.68
N LEU A 864 -12.61 -10.61 10.77
CA LEU A 864 -11.62 -9.61 11.12
C LEU A 864 -12.05 -8.28 10.49
N ALA A 865 -12.20 -7.26 11.32
CA ALA A 865 -12.50 -5.93 10.82
C ALA A 865 -11.29 -5.35 10.08
N ARG A 866 -11.54 -4.45 9.13
CA ARG A 866 -10.49 -3.65 8.49
C ARG A 866 -9.68 -2.94 9.56
N THR A 867 -8.36 -2.93 9.42
CA THR A 867 -7.45 -2.17 10.28
C THR A 867 -7.99 -0.75 10.46
N GLY A 868 -8.34 -0.38 11.69
CA GLY A 868 -8.77 0.97 12.04
C GLY A 868 -10.25 1.29 12.01
N PHE A 869 -11.06 0.39 11.48
CA PHE A 869 -12.50 0.58 11.37
C PHE A 869 -13.28 -0.58 12.01
N PRO A 870 -12.98 -0.96 13.28
CA PRO A 870 -13.62 -2.11 13.93
C PRO A 870 -15.14 -1.94 14.05
N ASN A 871 -15.63 -0.70 14.06
CA ASN A 871 -17.04 -0.36 14.12
C ASN A 871 -17.79 -0.80 12.85
N ARG A 872 -17.14 -0.80 11.68
CA ARG A 872 -17.78 -1.12 10.39
C ARG A 872 -18.12 -2.59 10.26
N ALA A 873 -17.45 -3.45 11.00
CA ALA A 873 -17.77 -4.88 11.08
C ALA A 873 -18.68 -5.22 12.27
N GLN A 874 -18.87 -4.34 13.26
CA GLN A 874 -19.59 -4.65 14.49
C GLN A 874 -21.07 -4.98 14.23
N GLY A 875 -21.59 -6.01 14.92
CA GLY A 875 -23.02 -6.37 14.86
C GLY A 875 -23.38 -7.34 13.72
N THR A 876 -22.38 -8.03 13.17
CA THR A 876 -22.52 -8.90 11.99
C THR A 876 -22.98 -10.31 12.35
N ASN A 877 -23.92 -10.83 11.57
CA ASN A 877 -24.38 -12.21 11.60
C ASN A 877 -24.34 -12.87 10.21
N LEU A 878 -24.29 -14.21 10.20
CA LEU A 878 -24.51 -14.99 8.98
C LEU A 878 -25.93 -15.53 8.88
N TYR A 879 -26.41 -15.64 7.65
CA TYR A 879 -27.69 -16.23 7.31
C TYR A 879 -27.56 -17.24 6.17
N GLY A 880 -28.30 -18.35 6.24
CA GLY A 880 -28.36 -19.39 5.22
C GLY A 880 -29.67 -19.35 4.43
N SER A 881 -29.61 -19.61 3.14
CA SER A 881 -30.78 -19.75 2.26
C SER A 881 -30.55 -20.77 1.15
N ASN A 882 -31.64 -21.38 0.65
CA ASN A 882 -31.64 -22.24 -0.53
C ASN A 882 -32.43 -21.65 -1.72
N ASP A 883 -33.24 -20.61 -1.49
CA ASP A 883 -34.03 -19.90 -2.52
C ASP A 883 -33.50 -18.47 -2.80
N GLY A 884 -32.61 -17.95 -1.95
CA GLY A 884 -32.06 -16.60 -2.04
C GLY A 884 -33.01 -15.51 -1.51
N THR A 885 -34.18 -15.89 -0.98
CA THR A 885 -35.22 -14.96 -0.50
C THR A 885 -35.61 -15.21 0.95
N THR A 886 -35.61 -16.47 1.39
CA THR A 886 -35.92 -16.88 2.76
C THR A 886 -34.62 -17.14 3.51
N TRP A 887 -34.35 -16.34 4.54
CA TRP A 887 -33.07 -16.34 5.26
C TRP A 887 -33.22 -16.87 6.68
N THR A 888 -32.37 -17.82 7.08
CA THR A 888 -32.30 -18.36 8.44
C THR A 888 -31.01 -17.91 9.10
N LYS A 889 -31.07 -17.30 10.30
CA LYS A 889 -29.87 -16.89 11.05
C LYS A 889 -29.06 -18.12 11.44
N LEU A 890 -27.76 -18.09 11.18
CA LEU A 890 -26.82 -19.19 11.42
C LEU A 890 -25.96 -18.97 12.66
N THR A 891 -25.46 -17.75 12.87
CA THR A 891 -24.54 -17.44 13.99
C THR A 891 -25.25 -17.43 15.34
N THR A 892 -24.57 -17.94 16.36
CA THR A 892 -25.06 -17.95 17.76
C THR A 892 -25.03 -16.58 18.44
N ALA A 893 -24.16 -15.69 17.97
CA ALA A 893 -23.99 -14.32 18.42
C ALA A 893 -23.51 -13.45 17.26
N GLU A 894 -23.53 -12.13 17.45
CA GLU A 894 -22.88 -11.18 16.56
C GLU A 894 -21.43 -10.90 16.99
N ASN A 895 -20.59 -10.47 16.06
CA ASN A 895 -19.25 -10.00 16.40
C ASN A 895 -19.30 -8.64 17.12
N GLN A 896 -18.32 -8.40 17.99
CA GLN A 896 -18.20 -7.19 18.81
C GLN A 896 -17.22 -6.20 18.17
N LEU A 897 -17.17 -4.98 18.72
CA LEU A 897 -16.17 -3.97 18.33
C LEU A 897 -14.76 -4.48 18.66
N SER A 898 -14.00 -4.93 17.65
CA SER A 898 -12.65 -5.43 17.84
C SER A 898 -11.82 -5.36 16.56
N ASN A 899 -10.54 -5.01 16.71
CA ASN A 899 -9.52 -5.12 15.67
C ASN A 899 -8.87 -6.51 15.62
N GLN A 900 -9.29 -7.46 16.47
CA GLN A 900 -8.77 -8.83 16.51
C GLN A 900 -9.71 -9.82 15.83
N PRO A 901 -9.20 -10.95 15.30
CA PRO A 901 -10.03 -12.00 14.72
C PRO A 901 -11.05 -12.54 15.73
N GLN A 902 -12.31 -12.64 15.31
CA GLN A 902 -13.41 -13.15 16.12
C GLN A 902 -14.07 -14.35 15.46
N THR A 903 -13.85 -15.53 16.03
CA THR A 903 -14.49 -16.76 15.55
C THR A 903 -15.81 -17.01 16.27
N ILE A 904 -16.91 -16.92 15.53
CA ILE A 904 -18.28 -17.13 16.00
C ILE A 904 -18.77 -18.51 15.54
N GLN A 905 -19.37 -19.26 16.48
CA GLN A 905 -19.93 -20.58 16.19
C GLN A 905 -21.30 -20.47 15.50
N ILE A 906 -21.55 -21.39 14.57
CA ILE A 906 -22.87 -21.62 13.98
C ILE A 906 -23.75 -22.38 14.98
N ASP A 907 -25.03 -22.04 15.06
CA ASP A 907 -26.01 -22.77 15.89
C ASP A 907 -25.94 -24.26 15.54
N PRO A 908 -25.72 -25.16 16.52
CA PRO A 908 -25.61 -26.59 16.25
C PRO A 908 -26.78 -27.19 15.45
N LYS A 909 -27.98 -26.60 15.54
CA LYS A 909 -29.15 -27.01 14.74
C LYS A 909 -29.00 -26.63 13.27
N GLN A 910 -28.35 -25.52 12.99
CA GLN A 910 -28.11 -25.01 11.64
C GLN A 910 -26.82 -25.60 11.03
N ALA A 911 -25.83 -25.96 11.85
CA ALA A 911 -24.56 -26.53 11.39
C ALA A 911 -24.70 -27.88 10.64
N GLN A 912 -25.86 -28.54 10.77
CA GLN A 912 -26.20 -29.78 10.07
C GLN A 912 -27.01 -29.55 8.78
N ILE A 913 -27.39 -28.31 8.48
CA ILE A 913 -28.22 -27.95 7.33
C ILE A 913 -27.33 -27.35 6.24
N ALA A 914 -27.47 -27.87 5.03
CA ALA A 914 -26.71 -27.39 3.88
C ALA A 914 -27.47 -26.26 3.17
N TYR A 915 -26.77 -25.17 2.87
CA TYR A 915 -27.30 -23.97 2.23
C TYR A 915 -26.56 -23.66 0.93
N ARG A 916 -27.27 -23.18 -0.10
CA ARG A 916 -26.63 -22.65 -1.32
C ARG A 916 -26.09 -21.24 -1.12
N TYR A 917 -26.81 -20.40 -0.38
CA TYR A 917 -26.48 -19.00 -0.20
C TYR A 917 -26.11 -18.72 1.25
N ILE A 918 -25.02 -17.99 1.45
CA ILE A 918 -24.60 -17.46 2.75
C ILE A 918 -24.60 -15.93 2.68
N LYS A 919 -25.44 -15.29 3.49
CA LYS A 919 -25.54 -13.82 3.57
C LYS A 919 -24.83 -13.30 4.81
N ILE A 920 -24.04 -12.25 4.63
CA ILE A 920 -23.36 -11.48 5.68
C ILE A 920 -24.13 -10.16 5.87
N GLN A 921 -24.57 -9.90 7.09
CA GLN A 921 -25.42 -8.74 7.39
C GLN A 921 -25.08 -8.17 8.76
N VAL A 922 -24.95 -6.84 8.84
CA VAL A 922 -24.92 -6.09 10.10
C VAL A 922 -26.36 -5.89 10.56
N ASP A 923 -26.74 -6.51 11.67
CA ASP A 923 -28.09 -6.38 12.24
C ASP A 923 -28.15 -5.27 13.29
N ASP A 924 -27.16 -5.25 14.19
CA ASP A 924 -27.09 -4.34 15.32
C ASP A 924 -25.82 -3.47 15.24
N PRO A 925 -25.81 -2.41 14.41
CA PRO A 925 -24.64 -1.56 14.27
C PRO A 925 -24.30 -0.88 15.61
N GLY A 926 -23.01 -0.72 15.86
CA GLY A 926 -22.46 0.01 17.00
C GLY A 926 -22.78 1.50 16.99
N THR A 927 -22.16 2.22 17.93
CA THR A 927 -22.30 3.68 17.99
C THR A 927 -21.61 4.33 16.77
N PRO A 928 -22.20 5.35 16.13
CA PRO A 928 -21.54 6.13 15.08
C PRO A 928 -20.17 6.66 15.54
N THR A 929 -19.09 6.25 14.89
CA THR A 929 -17.72 6.74 15.14
C THR A 929 -17.11 7.49 13.96
N ASP A 930 -17.71 7.42 12.77
CA ASP A 930 -17.29 8.14 11.57
C ASP A 930 -18.50 8.57 10.71
N PRO A 931 -18.35 9.55 9.78
CA PRO A 931 -19.48 10.07 9.01
C PRO A 931 -20.19 9.07 8.10
N ALA A 932 -19.54 7.96 7.73
CA ALA A 932 -20.11 6.93 6.87
C ALA A 932 -20.85 5.83 7.65
N TYR A 933 -20.73 5.81 8.99
CA TYR A 933 -21.30 4.77 9.85
C TYR A 933 -22.40 5.32 10.79
N PRO A 934 -23.55 4.63 10.97
CA PRO A 934 -23.97 3.38 10.32
C PRO A 934 -24.41 3.59 8.87
N GLY A 935 -24.24 2.56 8.04
CA GLY A 935 -24.61 2.60 6.62
C GLY A 935 -23.53 2.06 5.67
N ILE A 936 -22.39 1.66 6.23
CA ILE A 936 -21.27 1.02 5.54
C ILE A 936 -20.78 -0.15 6.39
N ALA A 937 -20.43 -1.26 5.75
CA ALA A 937 -19.76 -2.39 6.37
C ALA A 937 -18.55 -2.79 5.51
N ASP A 938 -17.42 -3.03 6.15
CA ASP A 938 -16.21 -3.54 5.52
C ASP A 938 -15.51 -4.54 6.46
N TYR A 939 -14.72 -5.43 5.88
CA TYR A 939 -14.03 -6.51 6.60
C TYR A 939 -12.63 -6.64 6.00
N GLY A 940 -11.65 -6.85 6.87
CA GLY A 940 -10.30 -7.24 6.48
C GLY A 940 -10.27 -8.71 6.09
N GLU A 941 -10.81 -9.59 6.93
CA GLU A 941 -10.91 -11.03 6.65
C GLU A 941 -12.29 -11.57 7.01
N LEU A 942 -12.71 -12.59 6.26
CA LEU A 942 -13.92 -13.37 6.51
C LEU A 942 -13.68 -14.84 6.18
N HIS A 943 -13.42 -15.68 7.19
CA HIS A 943 -13.10 -17.09 6.96
C HIS A 943 -14.28 -18.00 7.31
N LEU A 944 -14.69 -18.85 6.36
CA LEU A 944 -15.82 -19.76 6.51
C LEU A 944 -15.33 -21.19 6.79
N PHE A 945 -15.57 -21.70 7.98
CA PHE A 945 -15.20 -23.06 8.36
C PHE A 945 -16.36 -24.01 8.07
N GLY A 946 -16.23 -24.81 7.02
CA GLY A 946 -17.33 -25.64 6.55
C GLY A 946 -16.96 -26.63 5.47
N THR A 947 -17.99 -27.28 4.92
CA THR A 947 -17.85 -28.29 3.86
C THR A 947 -18.93 -28.10 2.82
N ARG A 948 -18.50 -27.91 1.57
CA ARG A 948 -19.30 -27.90 0.35
C ARG A 948 -19.57 -29.32 -0.13
N ALA A 949 -20.79 -29.58 -0.57
CA ALA A 949 -21.27 -30.85 -1.11
C ALA A 949 -22.05 -30.64 -2.42
N GLU A 950 -21.96 -31.61 -3.33
CA GLU A 950 -22.72 -31.63 -4.59
C GLU A 950 -24.17 -32.08 -4.35
N VAL A 951 -25.13 -31.33 -4.90
CA VAL A 951 -26.55 -31.67 -4.84
C VAL A 951 -26.87 -32.88 -5.72
N ALA A 952 -26.23 -32.99 -6.89
CA ALA A 952 -26.41 -34.07 -7.85
C ALA A 952 -25.08 -34.49 -8.48
N PRO A 953 -24.31 -35.40 -7.84
CA PRO A 953 -22.99 -35.80 -8.32
C PRO A 953 -23.06 -36.57 -9.64
N ASN A 954 -22.19 -36.24 -10.60
CA ASN A 954 -22.01 -36.97 -11.85
C ASN A 954 -21.46 -38.40 -11.56
N PRO A 955 -22.20 -39.48 -11.91
CA PRO A 955 -21.74 -40.84 -11.67
C PRO A 955 -20.38 -41.16 -12.30
N ALA A 956 -20.06 -40.58 -13.46
CA ALA A 956 -18.80 -40.78 -14.16
C ALA A 956 -17.59 -40.20 -13.42
N GLY A 957 -17.80 -39.33 -12.43
CA GLY A 957 -16.76 -38.75 -11.59
C GLY A 957 -16.58 -39.40 -10.22
N LYS A 958 -17.33 -40.47 -9.92
CA LYS A 958 -17.27 -41.14 -8.59
C LYS A 958 -16.03 -42.03 -8.42
N VAL A 959 -15.37 -42.37 -9.51
CA VAL A 959 -14.17 -43.21 -9.51
C VAL A 959 -12.97 -42.39 -9.96
N ARG A 960 -11.77 -42.75 -9.46
CA ARG A 960 -10.51 -42.16 -9.91
C ARG A 960 -9.86 -43.06 -10.96
N PRO A 961 -9.06 -42.51 -11.89
CA PRO A 961 -8.21 -43.31 -12.76
C PRO A 961 -7.29 -44.21 -11.93
N THR A 962 -7.07 -45.44 -12.39
CA THR A 962 -6.22 -46.43 -11.72
C THR A 962 -4.87 -46.53 -12.40
N LEU A 963 -3.81 -46.69 -11.62
CA LEU A 963 -2.47 -46.93 -12.14
C LEU A 963 -2.44 -48.21 -12.98
N LEU A 964 -1.72 -48.18 -14.09
CA LEU A 964 -1.47 -49.32 -14.94
C LEU A 964 -0.27 -50.11 -14.43
N THR A 965 -0.34 -51.44 -14.53
CA THR A 965 0.78 -52.34 -14.20
C THR A 965 1.67 -52.58 -15.42
N ASP A 966 2.98 -52.38 -15.27
CA ASP A 966 3.97 -52.77 -16.29
C ASP A 966 4.15 -54.31 -16.29
N PRO A 967 3.91 -55.01 -17.42
CA PRO A 967 4.15 -56.46 -17.51
C PRO A 967 5.60 -56.87 -17.23
N THR A 968 6.56 -55.93 -17.29
CA THR A 968 7.98 -56.17 -17.03
C THR A 968 8.39 -56.06 -15.56
N ASP A 969 7.48 -55.62 -14.66
CA ASP A 969 7.71 -55.47 -13.21
C ASP A 969 7.19 -56.66 -12.36
N GLN A 970 6.99 -57.85 -12.96
CA GLN A 970 6.67 -59.06 -12.17
C GLN A 970 7.93 -59.53 -11.40
N PRO A 971 7.91 -59.67 -10.05
CA PRO A 971 8.95 -60.42 -9.36
C PRO A 971 8.90 -61.86 -9.87
N ALA A 972 10.06 -62.43 -10.18
CA ALA A 972 10.19 -63.80 -10.68
C ALA A 972 9.39 -64.76 -9.81
N LYS A 973 8.41 -65.46 -10.40
CA LYS A 973 7.63 -66.48 -9.70
C LYS A 973 8.56 -67.63 -9.31
N ASP A 974 8.72 -67.83 -8.01
CA ASP A 974 9.32 -69.03 -7.44
C ASP A 974 8.45 -70.25 -7.79
N HIS A 975 9.07 -71.20 -8.49
CA HIS A 975 8.48 -72.47 -8.88
C HIS A 975 8.95 -73.57 -7.91
N SER A 976 8.55 -73.52 -6.65
CA SER A 976 8.65 -74.68 -5.76
C SER A 976 7.26 -75.26 -5.50
N GLN A 977 6.91 -76.34 -6.22
CA GLN A 977 5.79 -77.21 -5.88
C GLN A 977 6.13 -77.99 -4.61
N GLY A 978 5.19 -78.03 -3.66
CA GLY A 978 5.22 -78.92 -2.49
C GLY A 978 3.81 -79.44 -2.24
N GLN A 979 3.66 -80.75 -2.39
CA GLN A 979 2.41 -81.51 -2.37
C GLN A 979 1.73 -81.53 -0.99
N SER A 980 0.41 -81.70 -1.03
CA SER A 980 -0.49 -82.02 0.07
C SER A 980 -0.31 -83.45 0.59
N GLU A 981 -0.48 -83.66 1.90
CA GLU A 981 -1.03 -84.92 2.41
C GLU A 981 -1.87 -84.72 3.68
N VAL A 982 -2.86 -85.60 3.81
CA VAL A 982 -4.03 -85.64 4.71
C VAL A 982 -3.81 -86.72 5.80
N PRO A 983 -4.50 -86.71 6.96
CA PRO A 983 -4.00 -87.24 8.24
C PRO A 983 -4.59 -88.62 8.62
N THR A 984 -4.02 -89.29 9.64
CA THR A 984 -4.77 -90.24 10.52
C THR A 984 -4.02 -90.67 11.81
N LYS A 985 -4.78 -91.27 12.73
CA LYS A 985 -4.68 -91.37 14.21
C LYS A 985 -4.02 -92.66 14.79
N GLY A 986 -3.65 -92.61 16.08
CA GLY A 986 -3.76 -93.69 17.10
C GLY A 986 -2.45 -94.01 17.86
N HIS A 987 -2.27 -93.66 19.15
CA HIS A 987 -2.61 -94.42 20.41
C HIS A 987 -1.82 -95.75 20.56
N GLN A 988 -1.09 -96.12 21.63
CA GLN A 988 -1.21 -95.95 23.09
C GLN A 988 0.15 -96.26 23.80
N GLY A 989 0.34 -95.78 25.05
CA GLY A 989 1.32 -96.37 25.99
C GLY A 989 1.84 -95.44 27.10
N GLN A 990 1.16 -95.40 28.25
CA GLN A 990 1.60 -94.87 29.56
C GLN A 990 2.25 -96.01 30.42
N PRO A 991 2.77 -95.82 31.67
CA PRO A 991 2.84 -94.60 32.53
C PRO A 991 4.20 -94.34 33.25
N GLY A 992 4.32 -93.17 33.91
CA GLY A 992 5.25 -92.93 35.02
C GLY A 992 5.91 -91.54 35.02
N GLY A 993 5.47 -90.63 35.90
CA GLY A 993 6.07 -89.30 36.12
C GLY A 993 7.39 -89.33 36.91
N PRO A 994 7.92 -88.20 37.43
CA PRO A 994 7.26 -86.90 37.58
C PRO A 994 8.07 -85.65 37.15
N ASP A 995 7.29 -84.60 36.88
CA ASP A 995 7.44 -83.17 37.24
C ASP A 995 8.38 -82.15 36.56
N THR A 996 7.70 -81.03 36.30
CA THR A 996 8.10 -79.63 36.09
C THR A 996 8.68 -79.13 34.76
N THR A 997 8.12 -77.99 34.36
CA THR A 997 7.81 -77.56 32.99
C THR A 997 8.57 -76.31 32.56
N PHE A 998 8.86 -76.31 31.26
CA PHE A 998 9.13 -75.18 30.38
C PHE A 998 7.96 -74.19 30.27
N ASP A 999 8.25 -72.93 29.96
CA ASP A 999 7.99 -72.31 28.64
C ASP A 999 7.68 -70.80 28.78
N GLN A 1000 8.40 -69.96 28.03
CA GLN A 1000 8.04 -68.56 27.80
C GLN A 1000 7.53 -68.43 26.36
N GLY A 1001 6.22 -68.58 26.24
CA GLY A 1001 5.47 -68.21 25.05
C GLY A 1001 4.65 -66.94 25.28
N ARG A 1002 4.58 -66.16 24.19
CA ARG A 1002 3.38 -65.49 23.65
C ARG A 1002 3.12 -64.02 23.97
N ILE A 1003 3.25 -63.26 22.88
CA ILE A 1003 2.39 -62.15 22.45
C ILE A 1003 0.91 -62.57 22.52
N PRO A 1004 -0.04 -61.64 22.71
CA PRO A 1004 -1.01 -61.47 21.62
C PRO A 1004 -1.35 -60.01 21.29
N ALA A 1005 -1.78 -59.86 20.04
CA ALA A 1005 -2.31 -58.67 19.39
C ALA A 1005 -3.63 -58.16 19.98
N ASN A 1006 -3.92 -56.86 19.87
CA ASN A 1006 -4.91 -56.29 18.94
C ASN A 1006 -5.29 -54.85 19.31
N GLY A 1007 -5.36 -53.99 18.28
CA GLY A 1007 -6.48 -53.06 18.08
C GLY A 1007 -6.42 -51.68 18.76
N GLY A 1008 -6.80 -50.66 18.01
CA GLY A 1008 -7.46 -49.48 18.57
C GLY A 1008 -6.85 -48.14 18.18
N ALA A 1009 -7.48 -47.49 17.21
CA ALA A 1009 -7.38 -46.04 17.00
C ALA A 1009 -7.82 -45.26 18.25
N GLY A 1010 -7.26 -44.07 18.46
CA GLY A 1010 -7.72 -43.15 19.49
C GLY A 1010 -6.94 -41.84 19.51
N ALA A 1011 -7.49 -40.83 18.83
CA ALA A 1011 -7.14 -39.43 19.07
C ALA A 1011 -7.55 -39.04 20.49
N ALA A 1012 -6.75 -38.24 21.17
CA ALA A 1012 -7.14 -37.58 22.41
C ALA A 1012 -6.54 -36.16 22.52
N ALA A 1013 -7.40 -35.30 23.05
CA ALA A 1013 -7.38 -33.86 23.22
C ALA A 1013 -6.21 -33.27 24.06
N PRO A 1014 -6.02 -31.94 24.00
CA PRO A 1014 -5.02 -31.22 24.78
C PRO A 1014 -5.43 -31.10 26.25
N GLN A 1015 -4.45 -31.20 27.16
CA GLN A 1015 -4.63 -30.87 28.58
C GLN A 1015 -4.00 -29.50 28.87
N GLN A 1016 -4.83 -28.59 29.37
CA GLN A 1016 -4.45 -27.38 30.09
C GLN A 1016 -4.59 -27.63 31.62
N PRO A 1017 -4.19 -26.71 32.51
CA PRO A 1017 -3.06 -26.89 33.42
C PRO A 1017 -3.47 -27.16 34.88
N ALA A 1018 -2.56 -27.76 35.64
CA ALA A 1018 -2.71 -27.91 37.09
C ALA A 1018 -2.29 -26.62 37.82
N GLN A 1019 -3.25 -26.06 38.54
CA GLN A 1019 -3.08 -25.03 39.57
C GLN A 1019 -2.25 -25.58 40.75
N ALA A 1020 -1.28 -24.80 41.22
CA ALA A 1020 -0.73 -24.94 42.57
C ALA A 1020 -1.04 -23.67 43.37
N ALA A 1021 -1.84 -23.86 44.41
CA ALA A 1021 -2.23 -22.83 45.37
C ALA A 1021 -1.10 -22.56 46.37
N ALA A 1022 -0.90 -21.29 46.72
CA ALA A 1022 -0.33 -20.89 48.00
C ALA A 1022 -1.17 -19.75 48.58
N LYS A 1023 -1.89 -20.07 49.67
CA LYS A 1023 -2.57 -19.13 50.56
C LYS A 1023 -1.59 -18.59 51.59
N ALA A 1024 -1.73 -17.30 51.91
CA ALA A 1024 -1.70 -16.69 53.25
C ALA A 1024 -1.51 -15.16 53.04
N THR A 1025 -2.11 -14.18 53.71
CA THR A 1025 -3.17 -14.02 54.73
C THR A 1025 -3.25 -12.50 54.98
N ALA A 1026 -4.44 -11.91 54.84
CA ALA A 1026 -5.03 -10.82 55.64
C ALA A 1026 -4.15 -9.70 56.27
N ALA A 1027 -4.48 -8.43 55.93
CA ALA A 1027 -4.98 -7.45 56.89
C ALA A 1027 -5.69 -6.26 56.20
N LYS A 1028 -6.92 -5.98 56.62
CA LYS A 1028 -7.71 -4.74 56.50
C LYS A 1028 -8.07 -4.36 57.98
N PRO A 1029 -8.77 -3.26 58.35
CA PRO A 1029 -9.33 -2.14 57.56
C PRO A 1029 -9.30 -0.76 58.27
N ALA A 1030 -9.76 0.30 57.57
CA ALA A 1030 -10.72 1.32 58.02
C ALA A 1030 -10.81 2.45 56.97
N ALA A 1031 -11.80 3.35 56.90
CA ALA A 1031 -13.27 3.32 56.89
C ALA A 1031 -13.72 4.81 56.86
N ALA A 1032 -14.93 5.06 56.31
CA ALA A 1032 -15.70 6.32 56.33
C ALA A 1032 -15.29 7.41 55.31
N SER A 1033 -16.17 8.17 54.67
CA SER A 1033 -17.57 8.54 54.99
C SER A 1033 -18.40 8.95 53.75
N LYS A 1034 -19.71 9.04 54.00
CA LYS A 1034 -20.90 9.07 53.14
C LYS A 1034 -21.23 10.40 52.39
N PRO A 1035 -22.29 10.40 51.56
CA PRO A 1035 -22.65 11.42 50.55
C PRO A 1035 -23.80 12.38 50.96
N GLN A 1036 -24.05 13.40 50.14
CA GLN A 1036 -25.25 14.26 50.11
C GLN A 1036 -25.62 14.55 48.64
N THR A 1037 -26.76 14.10 48.08
CA THR A 1037 -28.20 14.45 48.23
C THR A 1037 -28.67 15.67 47.44
N GLY A 1038 -29.73 15.46 46.63
CA GLY A 1038 -30.64 16.49 46.07
C GLY A 1038 -31.26 16.03 44.73
N ALA A 1039 -32.31 15.18 44.72
CA ALA A 1039 -33.75 15.52 44.71
C ALA A 1039 -34.21 16.15 43.36
N HIS A 1040 -34.88 15.39 42.47
CA HIS A 1040 -36.33 15.07 42.37
C HIS A 1040 -37.19 16.09 41.58
N GLN A 1041 -37.80 15.63 40.48
CA GLN A 1041 -39.24 15.75 40.09
C GLN A 1041 -39.39 15.34 38.60
N GLN A 1042 -39.86 14.13 38.26
CA GLN A 1042 -41.26 13.74 37.98
C GLN A 1042 -42.10 14.80 37.25
N ALA A 1043 -42.51 14.55 35.99
CA ALA A 1043 -43.81 13.95 35.68
C ALA A 1043 -44.24 14.09 34.18
N GLN A 1044 -44.81 12.99 33.69
CA GLN A 1044 -45.95 12.89 32.75
C GLN A 1044 -45.75 13.06 31.23
N ALA A 1045 -46.03 11.93 30.56
CA ALA A 1045 -46.39 11.81 29.15
C ALA A 1045 -47.75 12.46 28.81
N PRO A 1046 -47.99 12.74 27.52
CA PRO A 1046 -49.24 12.30 26.93
C PRO A 1046 -49.07 11.59 25.57
N THR A 1047 -50.14 10.88 25.25
CA THR A 1047 -50.34 9.79 24.30
C THR A 1047 -50.41 10.16 22.81
N HIS A 1048 -50.05 9.18 21.99
CA HIS A 1048 -50.31 9.08 20.55
C HIS A 1048 -51.78 9.30 20.15
N LYS A 1049 -52.00 10.09 19.08
CA LYS A 1049 -52.92 9.87 17.94
C LYS A 1049 -53.47 11.21 17.45
N ALA A 1050 -53.04 11.61 16.25
CA ALA A 1050 -53.71 12.47 15.26
C ALA A 1050 -52.70 13.44 14.62
N LYS A 1051 -51.98 12.97 13.58
CA LYS A 1051 -51.42 13.83 12.50
C LYS A 1051 -50.88 13.03 11.30
N LEU A 1052 -51.51 11.89 11.00
CA LEU A 1052 -51.17 11.04 9.84
C LEU A 1052 -52.12 11.22 8.63
N ALA A 1053 -53.00 12.22 8.65
CA ALA A 1053 -53.99 12.43 7.59
C ALA A 1053 -53.81 13.75 6.78
N GLN A 1054 -52.66 14.42 6.88
CA GLN A 1054 -52.41 15.67 6.12
C GLN A 1054 -51.08 15.71 5.34
N LEU A 1055 -50.34 14.59 5.24
CA LEU A 1055 -49.15 14.49 4.39
C LEU A 1055 -49.41 13.86 3.00
N GLY A 1056 -50.62 13.32 2.76
CA GLY A 1056 -50.96 12.57 1.54
C GLY A 1056 -51.19 13.39 0.28
N GLU A 1057 -51.41 14.72 0.37
CA GLU A 1057 -51.77 15.54 -0.81
C GLU A 1057 -50.69 16.54 -1.27
N ARG A 1058 -49.57 16.69 -0.54
CA ARG A 1058 -48.45 17.54 -0.98
C ARG A 1058 -47.37 16.81 -1.78
N VAL A 1059 -47.34 15.48 -1.77
CA VAL A 1059 -46.33 14.68 -2.49
C VAL A 1059 -46.74 14.44 -3.96
N ALA A 1060 -48.03 14.49 -4.29
CA ALA A 1060 -48.52 14.25 -5.65
C ALA A 1060 -48.35 15.42 -6.64
N LYS A 1061 -47.99 16.63 -6.18
CA LYS A 1061 -47.78 17.82 -7.05
C LYS A 1061 -46.32 18.15 -7.36
N ASN A 1062 -45.34 17.53 -6.70
CA ASN A 1062 -43.91 17.76 -6.97
C ASN A 1062 -43.27 16.72 -7.91
N LEU A 1063 -44.01 15.67 -8.30
CA LEU A 1063 -43.52 14.63 -9.23
C LEU A 1063 -43.76 14.96 -10.72
N SER A 1064 -44.51 16.02 -11.05
CA SER A 1064 -44.76 16.41 -12.46
C SER A 1064 -43.81 17.47 -13.02
N TRP A 1065 -42.91 18.04 -12.21
CA TRP A 1065 -41.89 19.00 -12.68
C TRP A 1065 -40.50 18.39 -12.92
N ILE A 1066 -40.22 17.22 -12.36
CA ILE A 1066 -38.93 16.51 -12.54
C ILE A 1066 -38.91 15.69 -13.86
N GLY A 1067 -40.08 15.36 -14.41
CA GLY A 1067 -40.20 14.67 -15.70
C GLY A 1067 -39.90 15.52 -16.95
N LEU A 1068 -39.78 16.85 -16.83
CA LEU A 1068 -39.52 17.74 -17.97
C LEU A 1068 -38.04 18.19 -18.08
N LEU A 1069 -37.20 17.88 -17.09
CA LEU A 1069 -35.79 18.29 -17.04
C LEU A 1069 -34.79 17.21 -17.51
N ILE A 1070 -35.28 16.00 -17.82
CA ILE A 1070 -34.45 14.88 -18.30
C ILE A 1070 -34.38 14.82 -19.84
N LEU A 1071 -35.10 15.68 -20.56
CA LEU A 1071 -35.05 15.78 -22.04
C LEU A 1071 -34.18 16.92 -22.58
N VAL A 1072 -33.47 17.69 -21.74
CA VAL A 1072 -32.61 18.81 -22.18
C VAL A 1072 -31.11 18.57 -21.93
N SER A 1073 -30.74 17.56 -21.14
CA SER A 1073 -29.33 17.25 -20.79
C SER A 1073 -28.65 16.22 -21.70
N GLY A 1074 -29.32 15.72 -22.75
CA GLY A 1074 -28.75 14.81 -23.75
C GLY A 1074 -28.12 15.48 -24.99
N GLY A 1075 -28.09 16.82 -25.06
CA GLY A 1075 -27.70 17.57 -26.27
C GLY A 1075 -26.31 18.21 -26.28
N ALA A 1076 -25.51 18.09 -25.22
CA ALA A 1076 -24.29 18.91 -25.05
C ALA A 1076 -22.96 18.20 -25.39
N ALA A 1077 -22.98 17.05 -26.06
CA ALA A 1077 -21.77 16.29 -26.42
C ALA A 1077 -21.41 16.29 -27.93
N VAL A 1078 -22.09 17.08 -28.77
CA VAL A 1078 -21.86 17.09 -30.25
C VAL A 1078 -21.33 18.44 -30.78
N ALA A 1079 -21.07 19.44 -29.93
CA ALA A 1079 -20.69 20.79 -30.37
C ALA A 1079 -19.22 21.19 -30.10
N TYR A 1080 -18.26 20.26 -30.19
CA TYR A 1080 -16.81 20.60 -30.15
C TYR A 1080 -15.97 19.94 -31.27
N ARG A 1081 -16.59 19.66 -32.42
CA ARG A 1081 -15.88 19.39 -33.69
C ARG A 1081 -16.57 20.11 -34.85
N ARG A 1082 -16.39 21.42 -34.93
CA ARG A 1082 -16.48 22.23 -36.17
C ARG A 1082 -16.22 23.70 -35.84
N ARG A 1083 -14.96 24.12 -35.96
CA ARG A 1083 -14.53 25.47 -36.38
C ARG A 1083 -13.01 25.47 -36.39
N HIS A 1084 -12.44 25.20 -37.55
CA HIS A 1084 -11.22 25.79 -38.12
C HIS A 1084 -10.98 25.11 -39.47
N ALA A 1085 -11.69 25.62 -40.48
CA ALA A 1085 -11.34 25.49 -41.89
C ALA A 1085 -11.57 26.88 -42.49
N ASN A 1086 -10.53 27.71 -42.36
CA ASN A 1086 -10.04 28.75 -43.27
C ASN A 1086 -8.94 29.53 -42.54
#